data_AF-A0A142NMT6-F1
#
_entry.id   AF-A0A142NMT6-F1
#
_cell.length_a   1.000
_cell.length_b   1.000
_cell.length_c   1.000
_cell.angle_alpha   90.00
_cell.angle_beta   90.00
_cell.angle_gamma   90.00
#
_symmetry.space_group_name_H-M   'P 1'
#
loop_
_entity.id
_entity.type
_entity.pdbx_description
1 polymer ?
#
loop_
_entity_poly.entity_id
_entity_poly.type
_entity_poly.pdbx_seq_one_letter_code
_entity_poly.pdbx_strand_id
1 'polypeptide(L)'
;MTTPFPTATITGYPRIGARREQKKALEAYWAGRIDAADFTRSVHTLRIDTYRRLAQLGLSEDYAIPASYSHYDHVLDTALAVGLIPSAPGDGADADSAGSLEHYFALARGTAQRAPLEMTKWFDTNYHYLVPELADSTTFTAHPQQLLSLAAEAKAAGHLVRPVLVGPVTLLALTKSSPSATTLPLDRLDELTLVYRDILTALSHAGVDWVQLDEPALVADIPGITDERLAEAARRSYATLTSYVDRPQLFVTTPYGSLDNGLPTLAESGVDALGVDLSAATRRIDPDYPRRLAATVPASIRLVAGVVDGRNVWADDLVSSLDVLTGLGRESVSVSTSTSLLHVPYTVSQETSLPVDVASWLSFAEEKVTEVEALAAALTDGAVARPEAFNRADRVRRTRASSTRVHNAEVAARTAAEATNDGFRTDSATRIAAQEALGIPDLPTTTIGSFPQTAEVRRARADHRAGRLDDAAYEQAMRAEIDRVIGLQEELGLDVLVHGEPERNDMVQYFAEHLDGFTTTEHGWVQSYGSRCTRPPILFGDVSRPEPITVGWSRYAASRTPRPVKGMLTGPVTILAWSFVRDDVDLRISADQIGLALADEVADLEAAGIGIIQVDEPALRELLPLRSRDRAEYLDWSVRAFRLVSAHVSPQTQIHTHLCYSEFGEIIEAIDALDADVTSIEAARSRMEVLDDIYGFGFARCIGPGIYDIHSPRVPSVEELRELIEAALKHVPAHRLWINPDCGLKTRDYPEVRASLANLVAARQEALETVQVTV
;
A
#
# COMPACT_ATOMS: atom_id res chain seq x y z
N MET A 1 -15.63 -38.25 -12.07
CA MET A 1 -14.32 -38.30 -11.38
C MET A 1 -14.01 -36.86 -11.00
N THR A 2 -13.57 -36.59 -9.77
CA THR A 2 -13.19 -35.24 -9.32
C THR A 2 -11.86 -34.84 -9.98
N THR A 3 -11.77 -33.61 -10.46
CA THR A 3 -10.55 -33.09 -11.12
C THR A 3 -9.49 -32.83 -10.05
N PRO A 4 -8.29 -33.42 -10.14
CA PRO A 4 -7.26 -33.24 -9.13
C PRO A 4 -6.84 -31.76 -9.04
N PHE A 5 -6.50 -31.31 -7.83
CA PHE A 5 -5.89 -30.00 -7.65
C PHE A 5 -4.41 -30.05 -8.08
N PRO A 6 -3.89 -29.03 -8.78
CA PRO A 6 -2.52 -29.00 -9.29
C PRO A 6 -1.47 -29.06 -8.18
N THR A 7 -0.32 -29.66 -8.45
CA THR A 7 0.78 -29.78 -7.45
C THR A 7 1.51 -28.46 -7.21
N ALA A 8 1.64 -27.64 -8.23
CA ALA A 8 2.22 -26.29 -8.20
C ALA A 8 1.17 -25.26 -8.64
N THR A 9 1.05 -24.15 -7.91
CA THR A 9 0.09 -23.09 -8.24
C THR A 9 0.52 -21.73 -7.69
N ILE A 10 -0.10 -20.64 -8.12
CA ILE A 10 0.03 -19.32 -7.50
C ILE A 10 -1.37 -18.79 -7.19
N THR A 11 -1.56 -17.97 -6.17
CA THR A 11 -2.91 -17.47 -5.81
C THR A 11 -3.38 -16.30 -6.67
N GLY A 12 -2.47 -15.61 -7.36
CA GLY A 12 -2.77 -14.54 -8.31
C GLY A 12 -1.49 -14.03 -8.97
N TYR A 13 -1.62 -13.23 -10.03
CA TYR A 13 -0.48 -12.70 -10.80
C TYR A 13 -0.59 -11.19 -11.05
N PRO A 14 0.54 -10.46 -11.20
CA PRO A 14 0.52 -9.09 -11.68
C PRO A 14 -0.28 -8.97 -12.98
N ARG A 15 -1.09 -7.91 -13.09
CA ARG A 15 -2.01 -7.71 -14.21
C ARG A 15 -1.70 -6.50 -15.11
N ILE A 16 -0.90 -5.54 -14.63
CA ILE A 16 -0.62 -4.30 -15.38
C ILE A 16 0.20 -4.47 -16.68
N GLY A 17 0.83 -5.63 -16.87
CA GLY A 17 1.83 -5.96 -17.88
C GLY A 17 3.26 -5.55 -17.50
N ALA A 18 4.26 -6.33 -17.94
CA ALA A 18 5.68 -6.12 -17.61
C ALA A 18 6.21 -4.74 -18.05
N ARG A 19 5.62 -4.14 -19.08
CA ARG A 19 5.91 -2.77 -19.53
C ARG A 19 4.72 -1.85 -19.37
N ARG A 20 3.84 -2.18 -18.41
CA ARG A 20 2.62 -1.46 -18.03
C ARG A 20 1.65 -1.28 -19.21
N GLU A 21 1.51 -2.33 -20.00
CA GLU A 21 0.61 -2.41 -21.17
C GLU A 21 -0.83 -2.02 -20.79
N GLN A 22 -1.37 -2.57 -19.70
CA GLN A 22 -2.71 -2.25 -19.23
C GLN A 22 -2.84 -0.79 -18.81
N LYS A 23 -1.84 -0.24 -18.09
CA LYS A 23 -1.83 1.19 -17.71
C LYS A 23 -1.97 2.08 -18.94
N LYS A 24 -1.16 1.82 -19.97
CA LYS A 24 -1.16 2.60 -21.21
C LYS A 24 -2.51 2.50 -21.91
N ALA A 25 -3.11 1.31 -21.95
CA ALA A 25 -4.43 1.09 -22.53
C ALA A 25 -5.53 1.84 -21.75
N LEU A 26 -5.56 1.71 -20.42
CA LEU A 26 -6.50 2.41 -19.54
C LEU A 26 -6.41 3.94 -19.72
N GLU A 27 -5.21 4.49 -19.66
CA GLU A 27 -5.00 5.95 -19.79
C GLU A 27 -5.28 6.47 -21.19
N ALA A 28 -5.04 5.67 -22.23
CA ALA A 28 -5.45 6.02 -23.58
C ALA A 28 -6.97 6.01 -23.74
N TYR A 29 -7.66 5.00 -23.19
CA TYR A 29 -9.12 4.90 -23.24
C TYR A 29 -9.78 6.05 -22.49
N TRP A 30 -9.36 6.33 -21.26
CA TRP A 30 -9.91 7.44 -20.45
C TRP A 30 -9.63 8.83 -21.03
N ALA A 31 -8.59 8.96 -21.84
CA ALA A 31 -8.29 10.19 -22.57
C ALA A 31 -8.97 10.28 -23.95
N GLY A 32 -9.82 9.31 -24.31
CA GLY A 32 -10.50 9.26 -25.60
C GLY A 32 -9.57 9.01 -26.80
N ARG A 33 -8.36 8.50 -26.58
CA ARG A 33 -7.37 8.21 -27.64
C ARG A 33 -7.56 6.86 -28.30
N ILE A 34 -8.22 5.91 -27.62
CA ILE A 34 -8.65 4.62 -28.16
C ILE A 34 -10.10 4.37 -27.74
N ASP A 35 -10.82 3.52 -28.47
CA ASP A 35 -12.19 3.12 -28.12
C ASP A 35 -12.22 1.86 -27.23
N ALA A 36 -13.43 1.46 -26.84
CA ALA A 36 -13.66 0.28 -25.99
C ALA A 36 -13.17 -1.03 -26.66
N ALA A 37 -13.33 -1.17 -27.97
CA ALA A 37 -12.94 -2.38 -28.68
C ALA A 37 -11.41 -2.53 -28.74
N ASP A 38 -10.68 -1.44 -28.94
CA ASP A 38 -9.23 -1.40 -28.91
C ASP A 38 -8.68 -1.61 -27.49
N PHE A 39 -9.34 -1.06 -26.47
CA PHE A 39 -9.02 -1.36 -25.07
C PHE A 39 -9.17 -2.86 -24.76
N THR A 40 -10.34 -3.44 -25.04
CA THR A 40 -10.65 -4.85 -24.80
C THR A 40 -9.66 -5.77 -25.54
N ARG A 41 -9.31 -5.46 -26.79
CA ARG A 41 -8.31 -6.23 -27.56
C ARG A 41 -6.92 -6.19 -26.92
N SER A 42 -6.52 -5.02 -26.40
CA SER A 42 -5.21 -4.83 -25.77
C SER A 42 -5.08 -5.67 -24.49
N VAL A 43 -6.11 -5.65 -23.64
CA VAL A 43 -6.11 -6.42 -22.38
C VAL A 43 -6.35 -7.91 -22.60
N HIS A 44 -7.12 -8.31 -23.61
CA HIS A 44 -7.23 -9.71 -24.06
C HIS A 44 -5.86 -10.27 -24.44
N THR A 45 -5.12 -9.55 -25.28
CA THR A 45 -3.77 -9.96 -25.71
C THR A 45 -2.85 -10.15 -24.49
N LEU A 46 -2.87 -9.20 -23.56
CA LEU A 46 -2.08 -9.28 -22.32
C LEU A 46 -2.42 -10.52 -21.48
N ARG A 47 -3.70 -10.87 -21.32
CA ARG A 47 -4.12 -12.05 -20.55
C ARG A 47 -3.65 -13.35 -21.21
N ILE A 48 -3.86 -13.49 -22.53
CA ILE A 48 -3.43 -14.68 -23.26
C ILE A 48 -1.91 -14.87 -23.19
N ASP A 49 -1.15 -13.79 -23.34
CA ASP A 49 0.31 -13.84 -23.22
C ASP A 49 0.75 -14.21 -21.79
N THR A 50 0.01 -13.75 -20.77
CA THR A 50 0.25 -14.10 -19.37
C THR A 50 0.00 -15.59 -19.11
N TYR A 51 -1.12 -16.15 -19.56
CA TYR A 51 -1.41 -17.59 -19.40
C TYR A 51 -0.35 -18.45 -20.07
N ARG A 52 0.04 -18.09 -21.30
CA ARG A 52 1.11 -18.79 -22.01
C ARG A 52 2.44 -18.71 -21.26
N ARG A 53 2.79 -17.54 -20.71
CA ARG A 53 4.03 -17.34 -19.98
C ARG A 53 4.06 -18.16 -18.69
N LEU A 54 2.99 -18.15 -17.90
CA LEU A 54 2.89 -18.93 -16.67
C LEU A 54 3.00 -20.44 -16.92
N ALA A 55 2.37 -20.94 -18.00
CA ALA A 55 2.52 -22.33 -18.41
C ALA A 55 3.97 -22.67 -18.80
N GLN A 56 4.67 -21.76 -19.49
CA GLN A 56 6.09 -21.92 -19.85
C GLN A 56 7.02 -21.89 -18.62
N LEU A 57 6.64 -21.18 -17.56
CA LEU A 57 7.37 -21.14 -16.29
C LEU A 57 7.13 -22.38 -15.43
N GLY A 58 6.23 -23.28 -15.86
CA GLY A 58 6.02 -24.59 -15.23
C GLY A 58 4.62 -24.82 -14.65
N LEU A 59 3.73 -23.82 -14.69
CA LEU A 59 2.32 -24.00 -14.28
C LEU A 59 1.48 -24.61 -15.41
N SER A 60 1.84 -25.83 -15.83
CA SER A 60 1.23 -26.52 -16.98
C SER A 60 0.04 -27.42 -16.62
N GLU A 61 -0.16 -27.72 -15.34
CA GLU A 61 -1.31 -28.52 -14.89
C GLU A 61 -2.62 -27.73 -15.02
N ASP A 62 -3.72 -28.44 -15.28
CA ASP A 62 -5.05 -27.83 -15.32
C ASP A 62 -5.34 -27.12 -13.99
N TYR A 63 -5.90 -25.92 -14.08
CA TYR A 63 -6.24 -25.05 -12.96
C TYR A 63 -5.07 -24.58 -12.09
N ALA A 64 -3.80 -24.80 -12.49
CA ALA A 64 -2.61 -24.22 -11.82
C ALA A 64 -2.56 -22.69 -11.94
N ILE A 65 -3.09 -22.16 -13.03
CA ILE A 65 -3.11 -20.73 -13.32
C ILE A 65 -4.43 -20.10 -12.81
N PRO A 66 -4.37 -19.08 -11.93
CA PRO A 66 -5.54 -18.32 -11.53
C PRO A 66 -5.92 -17.27 -12.59
N ALA A 67 -7.22 -17.10 -12.85
CA ALA A 67 -7.76 -16.01 -13.67
C ALA A 67 -8.04 -14.76 -12.81
N SER A 68 -7.00 -14.20 -12.19
CA SER A 68 -7.08 -13.06 -11.24
C SER A 68 -7.07 -11.67 -11.90
N TYR A 69 -7.36 -11.59 -13.21
CA TYR A 69 -7.33 -10.33 -13.94
C TYR A 69 -8.47 -9.38 -13.50
N SER A 70 -8.20 -8.09 -13.51
CA SER A 70 -9.18 -7.02 -13.32
C SER A 70 -8.82 -5.82 -14.18
N HIS A 71 -9.81 -5.07 -14.64
CA HIS A 71 -9.60 -3.79 -15.30
C HIS A 71 -9.12 -2.69 -14.34
N TYR A 72 -9.49 -2.76 -13.06
CA TYR A 72 -9.13 -1.74 -12.07
C TYR A 72 -8.95 -2.33 -10.67
N ASP A 73 -9.98 -2.98 -10.14
CA ASP A 73 -9.99 -3.57 -8.79
C ASP A 73 -10.83 -4.86 -8.70
N HIS A 74 -10.30 -5.87 -8.00
CA HIS A 74 -10.90 -7.20 -7.90
C HIS A 74 -12.03 -7.28 -6.87
N VAL A 75 -12.06 -6.38 -5.88
CA VAL A 75 -13.21 -6.25 -4.97
C VAL A 75 -14.39 -5.65 -5.71
N LEU A 76 -14.16 -4.60 -6.51
CA LEU A 76 -15.18 -4.05 -7.42
C LEU A 76 -15.71 -5.12 -8.39
N ASP A 77 -14.83 -5.91 -9.01
CA ASP A 77 -15.25 -6.99 -9.91
C ASP A 77 -16.18 -7.99 -9.20
N THR A 78 -15.81 -8.40 -7.98
CA THR A 78 -16.62 -9.33 -7.17
C THR A 78 -17.96 -8.69 -6.78
N ALA A 79 -17.95 -7.43 -6.33
CA ALA A 79 -19.16 -6.71 -5.94
C ALA A 79 -20.17 -6.55 -7.10
N LEU A 80 -19.68 -6.36 -8.33
CA LEU A 80 -20.51 -6.36 -9.53
C LEU A 80 -21.02 -7.77 -9.88
N ALA A 81 -20.16 -8.79 -9.77
CA ALA A 81 -20.51 -10.18 -10.06
C ALA A 81 -21.63 -10.73 -9.17
N VAL A 82 -21.75 -10.23 -7.93
CA VAL A 82 -22.78 -10.65 -6.97
C VAL A 82 -23.95 -9.66 -6.85
N GLY A 83 -23.96 -8.59 -7.64
CA GLY A 83 -25.00 -7.56 -7.62
C GLY A 83 -25.06 -6.78 -6.31
N LEU A 84 -23.98 -6.78 -5.52
CA LEU A 84 -23.82 -5.86 -4.38
C LEU A 84 -23.78 -4.41 -4.87
N ILE A 85 -23.16 -4.20 -6.04
CA ILE A 85 -23.26 -2.96 -6.81
C ILE A 85 -23.98 -3.26 -8.13
N PRO A 86 -24.99 -2.46 -8.53
CA PRO A 86 -25.69 -2.67 -9.79
C PRO A 86 -24.73 -2.62 -10.98
N SER A 87 -24.85 -3.58 -11.89
CA SER A 87 -23.96 -3.79 -13.04
C SER A 87 -24.23 -2.87 -14.24
N ALA A 88 -25.44 -2.33 -14.38
CA ALA A 88 -25.82 -1.25 -15.31
C ALA A 88 -27.29 -0.78 -15.07
N PRO A 89 -27.76 0.31 -15.71
CA PRO A 89 -29.19 0.65 -15.83
C PRO A 89 -30.04 -0.31 -16.71
N GLY A 90 -29.58 -1.53 -17.01
CA GLY A 90 -30.32 -2.53 -17.78
C GLY A 90 -29.56 -3.87 -17.90
N ASP A 91 -30.25 -4.98 -17.64
CA ASP A 91 -29.68 -6.32 -17.52
C ASP A 91 -29.19 -6.89 -18.87
N GLY A 92 -28.00 -7.51 -18.88
CA GLY A 92 -27.54 -8.41 -19.96
C GLY A 92 -26.50 -7.88 -20.94
N ALA A 93 -25.86 -6.74 -20.68
CA ALA A 93 -24.74 -6.26 -21.50
C ALA A 93 -23.46 -7.09 -21.26
N ASP A 94 -22.64 -7.25 -22.31
CA ASP A 94 -21.30 -7.81 -22.20
C ASP A 94 -20.44 -6.94 -21.24
N ALA A 95 -19.67 -7.57 -20.35
CA ALA A 95 -18.84 -6.88 -19.35
C ALA A 95 -17.80 -5.95 -19.99
N ASP A 96 -17.38 -6.28 -21.21
CA ASP A 96 -16.44 -5.49 -22.01
C ASP A 96 -17.13 -4.60 -23.06
N SER A 97 -18.46 -4.47 -23.01
CA SER A 97 -19.19 -3.51 -23.85
C SER A 97 -18.90 -2.07 -23.41
N ALA A 98 -18.99 -1.13 -24.35
CA ALA A 98 -18.72 0.28 -24.08
C ALA A 98 -19.55 0.83 -22.90
N GLY A 99 -20.85 0.52 -22.84
CA GLY A 99 -21.72 0.97 -21.74
C GLY A 99 -21.40 0.33 -20.37
N SER A 100 -20.90 -0.91 -20.36
CA SER A 100 -20.48 -1.57 -19.11
C SER A 100 -19.14 -1.03 -18.61
N LEU A 101 -18.17 -0.82 -19.51
CA LEU A 101 -16.88 -0.20 -19.16
C LEU A 101 -17.03 1.24 -18.67
N GLU A 102 -17.88 2.03 -19.30
CA GLU A 102 -18.19 3.40 -18.85
C GLU A 102 -18.73 3.41 -17.41
N HIS A 103 -19.68 2.52 -17.10
CA HIS A 103 -20.23 2.39 -15.75
C HIS A 103 -19.17 1.89 -14.75
N TYR A 104 -18.40 0.87 -15.12
CA TYR A 104 -17.30 0.34 -14.30
C TYR A 104 -16.30 1.44 -13.91
N PHE A 105 -15.84 2.24 -14.88
CA PHE A 105 -14.91 3.32 -14.60
C PHE A 105 -15.57 4.54 -13.93
N ALA A 106 -16.87 4.77 -14.12
CA ALA A 106 -17.61 5.76 -13.36
C ALA A 106 -17.67 5.42 -11.86
N LEU A 107 -17.81 4.14 -11.51
CA LEU A 107 -17.70 3.67 -10.13
C LEU A 107 -16.27 3.84 -9.59
N ALA A 108 -15.27 3.46 -10.38
CA ALA A 108 -13.88 3.45 -9.93
C ALA A 108 -13.21 4.83 -9.85
N ARG A 109 -13.60 5.77 -10.72
CA ARG A 109 -12.91 7.06 -10.91
C ARG A 109 -13.83 8.27 -10.86
N GLY A 110 -15.14 8.05 -10.82
CA GLY A 110 -16.12 9.13 -10.87
C GLY A 110 -16.32 9.71 -12.26
N THR A 111 -17.29 10.60 -12.36
CA THR A 111 -17.59 11.43 -13.52
C THR A 111 -17.81 12.88 -13.04
N ALA A 112 -18.14 13.79 -13.97
CA ALA A 112 -18.53 15.14 -13.57
C ALA A 112 -19.83 15.19 -12.73
N GLN A 113 -20.63 14.12 -12.70
CA GLN A 113 -21.93 14.06 -12.03
C GLN A 113 -21.96 13.06 -10.85
N ARG A 114 -20.94 12.21 -10.71
CA ARG A 114 -20.89 11.14 -9.70
C ARG A 114 -19.49 11.05 -9.09
N ALA A 115 -19.41 11.04 -7.75
CA ALA A 115 -18.17 10.73 -7.06
C ALA A 115 -17.77 9.25 -7.25
N PRO A 116 -16.47 8.92 -7.31
CA PRO A 116 -16.03 7.52 -7.25
C PRO A 116 -16.45 6.87 -5.93
N LEU A 117 -16.46 5.54 -5.90
CA LEU A 117 -16.49 4.78 -4.64
C LEU A 117 -15.27 5.14 -3.78
N GLU A 118 -15.43 5.06 -2.48
CA GLU A 118 -14.33 5.17 -1.55
C GLU A 118 -13.26 4.13 -1.86
N MET A 119 -12.00 4.52 -1.70
CA MET A 119 -10.85 3.65 -1.90
C MET A 119 -10.02 3.61 -0.63
N THR A 120 -9.68 2.41 -0.15
CA THR A 120 -8.84 2.21 1.05
C THR A 120 -7.82 1.09 0.84
N LYS A 121 -6.85 0.97 1.74
CA LYS A 121 -5.78 -0.02 1.67
C LYS A 121 -6.34 -1.44 1.77
N TRP A 122 -5.81 -2.33 0.95
CA TRP A 122 -6.12 -3.75 1.01
C TRP A 122 -5.24 -4.40 2.07
N PHE A 123 -5.79 -4.56 3.27
CA PHE A 123 -5.07 -5.05 4.45
C PHE A 123 -3.80 -4.23 4.70
N ASP A 124 -2.68 -4.85 5.06
CA ASP A 124 -1.39 -4.23 5.32
C ASP A 124 -0.52 -4.10 4.04
N THR A 125 -1.16 -4.08 2.87
CA THR A 125 -0.45 -3.97 1.58
C THR A 125 -0.45 -2.54 1.04
N ASN A 126 0.41 -2.29 0.05
CA ASN A 126 0.43 -1.02 -0.68
C ASN A 126 -0.62 -0.93 -1.81
N TYR A 127 -1.41 -1.99 -1.99
CA TYR A 127 -2.54 -2.03 -2.91
C TYR A 127 -3.79 -1.43 -2.26
N HIS A 128 -4.66 -0.80 -3.04
CA HIS A 128 -5.94 -0.27 -2.57
C HIS A 128 -7.10 -0.89 -3.33
N TYR A 129 -8.21 -1.10 -2.63
CA TYR A 129 -9.45 -1.61 -3.18
C TYR A 129 -10.57 -0.57 -3.07
N LEU A 130 -11.62 -0.75 -3.87
CA LEU A 130 -12.82 0.09 -3.81
C LEU A 130 -13.83 -0.51 -2.84
N VAL A 131 -14.21 0.28 -1.83
CA VAL A 131 -15.10 -0.15 -0.75
C VAL A 131 -16.54 -0.17 -1.26
N PRO A 132 -17.21 -1.33 -1.28
CA PRO A 132 -18.63 -1.37 -1.59
C PRO A 132 -19.46 -0.72 -0.48
N GLU A 133 -20.60 -0.15 -0.86
CA GLU A 133 -21.59 0.40 0.07
C GLU A 133 -22.89 -0.41 -0.03
N LEU A 134 -23.41 -0.87 1.10
CA LEU A 134 -24.64 -1.66 1.18
C LEU A 134 -25.81 -0.81 1.73
N ALA A 135 -26.89 -0.75 0.96
CA ALA A 135 -28.17 -0.22 1.41
C ALA A 135 -29.15 -1.35 1.75
N ASP A 136 -30.11 -1.08 2.63
CA ASP A 136 -31.16 -2.04 2.96
C ASP A 136 -32.00 -2.44 1.72
N SER A 137 -32.07 -1.56 0.71
CA SER A 137 -32.75 -1.80 -0.57
C SER A 137 -31.91 -2.58 -1.60
N THR A 138 -30.65 -2.91 -1.31
CA THR A 138 -29.78 -3.65 -2.23
C THR A 138 -30.26 -5.10 -2.36
N THR A 139 -30.44 -5.53 -3.62
CA THR A 139 -30.77 -6.91 -4.00
C THR A 139 -29.56 -7.56 -4.65
N PHE A 140 -29.00 -8.59 -4.01
CA PHE A 140 -27.93 -9.38 -4.61
C PHE A 140 -28.45 -10.20 -5.79
N THR A 141 -27.71 -10.22 -6.89
CA THR A 141 -28.06 -10.93 -8.12
C THR A 141 -26.80 -11.48 -8.78
N ALA A 142 -26.84 -12.71 -9.26
CA ALA A 142 -25.69 -13.34 -9.90
C ALA A 142 -25.45 -12.79 -11.32
N HIS A 143 -24.26 -12.22 -11.54
CA HIS A 143 -23.77 -11.71 -12.81
C HIS A 143 -22.43 -12.38 -13.19
N PRO A 144 -22.42 -13.69 -13.51
CA PRO A 144 -21.18 -14.46 -13.74
C PRO A 144 -20.51 -14.18 -15.10
N GLN A 145 -21.03 -13.26 -15.93
CA GLN A 145 -20.64 -13.12 -17.34
C GLN A 145 -19.14 -12.85 -17.53
N GLN A 146 -18.55 -11.99 -16.70
CA GLN A 146 -17.12 -11.69 -16.77
C GLN A 146 -16.27 -12.93 -16.45
N LEU A 147 -16.61 -13.68 -15.39
CA LEU A 147 -15.90 -14.89 -14.97
C LEU A 147 -15.98 -15.98 -16.04
N LEU A 148 -17.17 -16.16 -16.64
CA LEU A 148 -17.41 -17.08 -17.74
C LEU A 148 -16.58 -16.68 -18.98
N SER A 149 -16.53 -15.39 -19.31
CA SER A 149 -15.74 -14.88 -20.42
C SER A 149 -14.25 -15.15 -20.24
N LEU A 150 -13.69 -14.85 -19.05
CA LEU A 150 -12.29 -15.12 -18.74
C LEU A 150 -11.94 -16.62 -18.81
N ALA A 151 -12.81 -17.49 -18.29
CA ALA A 151 -12.61 -18.94 -18.36
C ALA A 151 -12.70 -19.47 -19.80
N ALA A 152 -13.67 -19.00 -20.57
CA ALA A 152 -13.85 -19.38 -21.97
C ALA A 152 -12.68 -18.90 -22.85
N GLU A 153 -12.20 -17.67 -22.62
CA GLU A 153 -11.04 -17.08 -23.28
C GLU A 153 -9.78 -17.93 -23.04
N ALA A 154 -9.48 -18.25 -21.79
CA ALA A 154 -8.32 -19.07 -21.45
C ALA A 154 -8.42 -20.48 -22.04
N LYS A 155 -9.61 -21.10 -21.99
CA LYS A 155 -9.87 -22.41 -22.58
C LYS A 155 -9.66 -22.41 -24.09
N ALA A 156 -10.10 -21.35 -24.79
CA ALA A 156 -9.87 -21.18 -26.21
C ALA A 156 -8.38 -21.02 -26.55
N ALA A 157 -7.58 -20.48 -25.63
CA ALA A 157 -6.13 -20.42 -25.73
C ALA A 157 -5.40 -21.70 -25.27
N GLY A 158 -6.14 -22.74 -24.88
CA GLY A 158 -5.59 -24.04 -24.46
C GLY A 158 -5.23 -24.15 -22.98
N HIS A 159 -5.77 -23.28 -22.13
CA HIS A 159 -5.50 -23.27 -20.70
C HIS A 159 -6.80 -23.46 -19.90
N LEU A 160 -6.86 -24.48 -19.04
CA LEU A 160 -7.90 -24.55 -18.00
C LEU A 160 -7.43 -23.71 -16.80
N VAL A 161 -8.12 -22.61 -16.55
CA VAL A 161 -7.82 -21.66 -15.47
C VAL A 161 -8.93 -21.70 -14.44
N ARG A 162 -8.60 -21.34 -13.19
CA ARG A 162 -9.61 -21.18 -12.14
C ARG A 162 -10.02 -19.71 -12.00
N PRO A 163 -11.32 -19.38 -12.09
CA PRO A 163 -11.83 -18.07 -11.70
C PRO A 163 -11.51 -17.76 -10.23
N VAL A 164 -11.22 -16.49 -9.94
CA VAL A 164 -10.91 -16.01 -8.59
C VAL A 164 -11.94 -14.97 -8.19
N LEU A 165 -12.52 -15.10 -7.00
CA LEU A 165 -13.37 -14.08 -6.38
C LEU A 165 -12.89 -13.80 -4.96
N VAL A 166 -13.20 -12.60 -4.46
CA VAL A 166 -13.20 -12.37 -3.01
C VAL A 166 -14.31 -13.23 -2.40
N GLY A 167 -14.02 -13.93 -1.31
CA GLY A 167 -14.99 -14.79 -0.63
C GLY A 167 -16.14 -13.99 0.01
N PRO A 168 -17.31 -14.62 0.21
CA PRO A 168 -18.51 -13.93 0.68
C PRO A 168 -18.34 -13.29 2.07
N VAL A 169 -17.53 -13.88 2.95
CA VAL A 169 -17.31 -13.35 4.30
C VAL A 169 -16.46 -12.09 4.22
N THR A 170 -15.33 -12.15 3.52
CA THR A 170 -14.44 -11.00 3.33
C THR A 170 -15.14 -9.87 2.58
N LEU A 171 -15.90 -10.17 1.53
CA LEU A 171 -16.59 -9.12 0.77
C LEU A 171 -17.50 -8.28 1.68
N LEU A 172 -18.33 -8.93 2.52
CA LEU A 172 -19.22 -8.21 3.43
C LEU A 172 -18.51 -7.62 4.64
N ALA A 173 -17.47 -8.28 5.16
CA ALA A 173 -16.65 -7.73 6.25
C ALA A 173 -15.95 -6.42 5.84
N LEU A 174 -15.63 -6.26 4.55
CA LEU A 174 -14.98 -5.08 3.98
C LEU A 174 -15.96 -4.09 3.32
N THR A 175 -17.26 -4.37 3.36
CA THR A 175 -18.32 -3.48 2.84
C THR A 175 -18.77 -2.51 3.93
N LYS A 176 -19.05 -1.26 3.58
CA LYS A 176 -19.64 -0.28 4.51
C LYS A 176 -21.17 -0.26 4.39
N SER A 177 -21.86 -0.01 5.50
CA SER A 177 -23.28 0.34 5.46
C SER A 177 -23.45 1.75 4.88
N SER A 178 -24.42 1.91 3.98
CA SER A 178 -24.85 3.25 3.55
C SER A 178 -25.38 4.07 4.74
N PRO A 179 -25.34 5.41 4.72
CA PRO A 179 -25.74 6.25 5.86
C PRO A 179 -27.18 6.01 6.37
N SER A 180 -28.07 5.51 5.51
CA SER A 180 -29.47 5.21 5.85
C SER A 180 -29.74 3.74 6.15
N ALA A 181 -28.74 2.85 6.06
CA ALA A 181 -28.94 1.43 6.29
C ALA A 181 -29.11 1.13 7.79
N THR A 182 -30.03 0.23 8.09
CA THR A 182 -30.30 -0.28 9.44
C THR A 182 -29.67 -1.66 9.68
N THR A 183 -29.27 -2.34 8.61
CA THR A 183 -28.61 -3.64 8.65
C THR A 183 -27.09 -3.51 8.52
N LEU A 184 -26.35 -4.33 9.27
CA LEU A 184 -24.91 -4.47 9.08
C LEU A 184 -24.65 -5.41 7.89
N PRO A 185 -23.58 -5.22 7.11
CA PRO A 185 -23.37 -5.99 5.89
C PRO A 185 -23.29 -7.50 6.14
N LEU A 186 -22.56 -7.92 7.18
CA LEU A 186 -22.40 -9.35 7.53
C LEU A 186 -23.72 -10.03 7.94
N ASP A 187 -24.75 -9.27 8.31
CA ASP A 187 -26.07 -9.84 8.64
C ASP A 187 -26.84 -10.29 7.40
N ARG A 188 -26.47 -9.80 6.20
CA ARG A 188 -27.01 -10.20 4.89
C ARG A 188 -26.23 -11.37 4.24
N LEU A 189 -25.31 -12.00 4.97
CA LEU A 189 -24.40 -13.02 4.44
C LEU A 189 -25.10 -14.25 3.86
N ASP A 190 -26.20 -14.71 4.46
CA ASP A 190 -26.91 -15.89 3.98
C ASP A 190 -27.50 -15.65 2.59
N GLU A 191 -28.02 -14.44 2.34
CA GLU A 191 -28.54 -14.04 1.03
C GLU A 191 -27.43 -13.94 -0.02
N LEU A 192 -26.30 -13.33 0.35
CA LEU A 192 -25.14 -13.26 -0.53
C LEU A 192 -24.60 -14.65 -0.87
N THR A 193 -24.57 -15.55 0.11
CA THR A 193 -24.08 -16.94 -0.07
C THR A 193 -24.91 -17.69 -1.13
N LEU A 194 -26.22 -17.45 -1.21
CA LEU A 194 -27.06 -18.02 -2.28
C LEU A 194 -26.71 -17.48 -3.67
N VAL A 195 -26.28 -16.22 -3.77
CA VAL A 195 -25.80 -15.64 -5.03
C VAL A 195 -24.45 -16.23 -5.44
N TYR A 196 -23.53 -16.46 -4.51
CA TYR A 196 -22.30 -17.20 -4.79
C TYR A 196 -22.61 -18.61 -5.30
N ARG A 197 -23.57 -19.33 -4.71
CA ARG A 197 -24.02 -20.63 -5.23
C ARG A 197 -24.46 -20.53 -6.70
N ASP A 198 -25.22 -19.50 -7.06
CA ASP A 198 -25.72 -19.35 -8.44
C ASP A 198 -24.58 -19.08 -9.44
N ILE A 199 -23.59 -18.26 -9.04
CA ILE A 199 -22.36 -18.04 -9.81
C ILE A 199 -21.58 -19.35 -9.98
N LEU A 200 -21.38 -20.09 -8.88
CA LEU A 200 -20.66 -21.36 -8.89
C LEU A 200 -21.36 -22.41 -9.77
N THR A 201 -22.69 -22.49 -9.71
CA THR A 201 -23.50 -23.34 -10.59
C THR A 201 -23.28 -22.97 -12.06
N ALA A 202 -23.30 -21.68 -12.39
CA ALA A 202 -23.07 -21.21 -13.76
C ALA A 202 -21.67 -21.58 -14.28
N LEU A 203 -20.64 -21.45 -13.43
CA LEU A 203 -19.27 -21.84 -13.75
C LEU A 203 -19.15 -23.36 -13.95
N SER A 204 -19.77 -24.16 -13.08
CA SER A 204 -19.82 -25.63 -13.22
C SER A 204 -20.46 -26.04 -14.55
N HIS A 205 -21.60 -25.44 -14.92
CA HIS A 205 -22.27 -25.70 -16.21
C HIS A 205 -21.44 -25.28 -17.42
N ALA A 206 -20.50 -24.33 -17.27
CA ALA A 206 -19.55 -23.95 -18.30
C ALA A 206 -18.32 -24.88 -18.38
N GLY A 207 -18.24 -25.88 -17.52
CA GLY A 207 -17.13 -26.84 -17.44
C GLY A 207 -15.90 -26.27 -16.73
N VAL A 208 -16.11 -25.40 -15.73
CA VAL A 208 -15.07 -24.99 -14.79
C VAL A 208 -15.12 -25.93 -13.60
N ASP A 209 -14.05 -26.68 -13.36
CA ASP A 209 -13.99 -27.67 -12.27
C ASP A 209 -13.46 -27.08 -10.95
N TRP A 210 -12.72 -25.97 -10.99
CA TRP A 210 -12.14 -25.33 -9.82
C TRP A 210 -12.41 -23.82 -9.79
N VAL A 211 -12.75 -23.31 -8.61
CA VAL A 211 -12.87 -21.87 -8.32
C VAL A 211 -12.08 -21.55 -7.06
N GLN A 212 -11.43 -20.39 -7.07
CA GLN A 212 -10.74 -19.83 -5.91
C GLN A 212 -11.60 -18.76 -5.22
N LEU A 213 -11.72 -18.84 -3.90
CA LEU A 213 -12.38 -17.84 -3.04
C LEU A 213 -11.38 -17.32 -2.01
N ASP A 214 -11.08 -16.04 -2.06
CA ASP A 214 -10.09 -15.42 -1.18
C ASP A 214 -10.75 -14.87 0.09
N GLU A 215 -10.38 -15.40 1.26
CA GLU A 215 -10.92 -15.02 2.57
C GLU A 215 -9.89 -14.37 3.52
N PRO A 216 -9.19 -13.29 3.12
CA PRO A 216 -8.19 -12.64 3.96
C PRO A 216 -8.77 -11.98 5.23
N ALA A 217 -10.08 -11.70 5.31
CA ALA A 217 -10.66 -11.19 6.55
C ALA A 217 -10.48 -12.16 7.73
N LEU A 218 -10.33 -13.46 7.47
CA LEU A 218 -10.17 -14.50 8.51
C LEU A 218 -8.79 -14.48 9.21
N VAL A 219 -7.83 -13.71 8.70
CA VAL A 219 -6.48 -13.59 9.29
C VAL A 219 -6.21 -12.21 9.92
N ALA A 220 -7.20 -11.32 9.90
CA ALA A 220 -7.06 -9.93 10.35
C ALA A 220 -8.11 -9.56 11.39
N ASP A 221 -7.79 -8.58 12.23
CA ASP A 221 -8.79 -7.98 13.11
C ASP A 221 -9.57 -6.91 12.33
N ILE A 222 -10.83 -7.21 12.01
CA ILE A 222 -11.71 -6.28 11.29
C ILE A 222 -12.44 -5.38 12.30
N PRO A 223 -12.36 -4.03 12.18
CA PRO A 223 -13.02 -3.13 13.09
C PRO A 223 -14.52 -3.45 13.26
N GLY A 224 -14.96 -3.63 14.50
CA GLY A 224 -16.36 -3.94 14.84
C GLY A 224 -16.79 -5.39 14.61
N ILE A 225 -15.90 -6.29 14.20
CA ILE A 225 -16.21 -7.72 13.97
C ILE A 225 -15.17 -8.60 14.68
N THR A 226 -15.62 -9.46 15.60
CA THR A 226 -14.70 -10.37 16.31
C THR A 226 -14.26 -11.54 15.42
N ASP A 227 -13.10 -12.11 15.71
CA ASP A 227 -12.57 -13.29 15.01
C ASP A 227 -13.54 -14.48 15.10
N GLU A 228 -14.23 -14.65 16.23
CA GLU A 228 -15.25 -15.69 16.39
C GLU A 228 -16.46 -15.46 15.48
N ARG A 229 -16.88 -14.20 15.28
CA ARG A 229 -18.00 -13.86 14.38
C ARG A 229 -17.62 -14.10 12.93
N LEU A 230 -16.39 -13.78 12.54
CA LEU A 230 -15.85 -14.08 11.21
C LEU A 230 -15.75 -15.60 10.98
N ALA A 231 -15.28 -16.35 11.96
CA ALA A 231 -15.24 -17.81 11.90
C ALA A 231 -16.66 -18.39 11.77
N GLU A 232 -17.64 -17.95 12.57
CA GLU A 232 -19.03 -18.42 12.42
C GLU A 232 -19.63 -18.05 11.06
N ALA A 233 -19.35 -16.85 10.55
CA ALA A 233 -19.74 -16.46 9.19
C ALA A 233 -19.18 -17.42 8.14
N ALA A 234 -17.88 -17.73 8.21
CA ALA A 234 -17.25 -18.70 7.31
C ALA A 234 -17.87 -20.09 7.44
N ARG A 235 -18.12 -20.56 8.68
CA ARG A 235 -18.78 -21.85 8.92
C ARG A 235 -20.10 -21.94 8.16
N ARG A 236 -20.98 -20.95 8.32
CA ARG A 236 -22.31 -20.93 7.70
C ARG A 236 -22.24 -20.84 6.18
N SER A 237 -21.42 -19.94 5.65
CA SER A 237 -21.28 -19.74 4.20
C SER A 237 -20.73 -20.99 3.53
N TYR A 238 -19.60 -21.52 4.01
CA TYR A 238 -18.97 -22.66 3.36
C TYR A 238 -19.74 -23.97 3.57
N ALA A 239 -20.38 -24.21 4.73
CA ALA A 239 -21.28 -25.35 4.89
C ALA A 239 -22.46 -25.29 3.90
N THR A 240 -22.98 -24.08 3.64
CA THR A 240 -24.03 -23.89 2.63
C THR A 240 -23.51 -24.17 1.24
N LEU A 241 -22.40 -23.55 0.82
CA LEU A 241 -21.84 -23.73 -0.52
C LEU A 241 -21.43 -25.19 -0.79
N THR A 242 -20.82 -25.86 0.18
CA THR A 242 -20.32 -27.24 0.02
C THR A 242 -21.43 -28.29 0.05
N SER A 243 -22.61 -27.95 0.57
CA SER A 243 -23.79 -28.83 0.56
C SER A 243 -24.41 -29.03 -0.84
N TYR A 244 -24.12 -28.14 -1.79
CA TYR A 244 -24.59 -28.26 -3.17
C TYR A 244 -23.67 -29.15 -3.99
N VAL A 245 -24.27 -29.97 -4.86
CA VAL A 245 -23.55 -30.91 -5.73
C VAL A 245 -23.14 -30.27 -7.06
N ASP A 246 -23.98 -29.38 -7.61
CA ASP A 246 -23.77 -28.74 -8.91
C ASP A 246 -22.84 -27.52 -8.80
N ARG A 247 -21.62 -27.73 -8.32
CA ARG A 247 -20.59 -26.69 -8.14
C ARG A 247 -19.20 -27.17 -8.60
N PRO A 248 -18.28 -26.24 -8.94
CA PRO A 248 -16.86 -26.55 -8.97
C PRO A 248 -16.36 -26.95 -7.57
N GLN A 249 -15.20 -27.60 -7.55
CA GLN A 249 -14.39 -27.76 -6.35
C GLN A 249 -13.89 -26.39 -5.86
N LEU A 250 -13.90 -26.20 -4.54
CA LEU A 250 -13.62 -24.92 -3.91
C LEU A 250 -12.21 -24.90 -3.33
N PHE A 251 -11.40 -23.96 -3.82
CA PHE A 251 -10.13 -23.59 -3.24
C PHE A 251 -10.27 -22.30 -2.44
N VAL A 252 -10.26 -22.39 -1.12
CA VAL A 252 -10.36 -21.20 -0.25
C VAL A 252 -8.97 -20.77 0.18
N THR A 253 -8.59 -19.52 -0.07
CA THR A 253 -7.28 -18.98 0.35
C THR A 253 -7.40 -18.04 1.53
N THR A 254 -6.40 -18.04 2.40
CA THR A 254 -6.31 -17.17 3.59
C THR A 254 -4.91 -16.54 3.63
N PRO A 255 -4.64 -15.56 2.75
CA PRO A 255 -3.32 -14.93 2.62
C PRO A 255 -3.05 -13.93 3.75
N TYR A 256 -1.80 -13.46 3.87
CA TYR A 256 -1.34 -12.36 4.76
C TYR A 256 -1.06 -12.72 6.22
N GLY A 257 -1.33 -13.95 6.65
CA GLY A 257 -1.03 -14.36 8.02
C GLY A 257 -1.60 -15.71 8.39
N SER A 258 -1.51 -16.02 9.68
CA SER A 258 -2.02 -17.26 10.26
C SER A 258 -3.51 -17.16 10.61
N LEU A 259 -4.25 -18.23 10.35
CA LEU A 259 -5.62 -18.38 10.83
C LEU A 259 -5.67 -18.69 12.34
N ASP A 260 -6.63 -18.08 13.04
CA ASP A 260 -7.00 -18.41 14.43
C ASP A 260 -8.28 -19.26 14.45
N ASN A 261 -9.43 -18.72 14.84
CA ASN A 261 -10.69 -19.48 14.88
C ASN A 261 -11.19 -19.91 13.49
N GLY A 262 -10.72 -19.24 12.43
CA GLY A 262 -10.97 -19.62 11.04
C GLY A 262 -10.36 -20.96 10.64
N LEU A 263 -9.27 -21.41 11.30
CA LEU A 263 -8.59 -22.66 10.96
C LEU A 263 -9.47 -23.91 11.19
N PRO A 264 -9.94 -24.20 12.42
CA PRO A 264 -10.82 -25.35 12.64
C PRO A 264 -12.12 -25.23 11.84
N THR A 265 -12.62 -24.01 11.66
CA THR A 265 -13.83 -23.75 10.88
C THR A 265 -13.70 -24.19 9.42
N LEU A 266 -12.65 -23.75 8.72
CA LEU A 266 -12.45 -24.11 7.32
C LEU A 266 -12.03 -25.58 7.16
N ALA A 267 -11.38 -26.16 8.16
CA ALA A 267 -11.05 -27.58 8.18
C ALA A 267 -12.31 -28.48 8.26
N GLU A 268 -13.40 -27.98 8.82
CA GLU A 268 -14.68 -28.70 8.97
C GLU A 268 -15.73 -28.30 7.92
N SER A 269 -15.45 -27.33 7.06
CA SER A 269 -16.45 -26.72 6.17
C SER A 269 -16.80 -27.53 4.91
N GLY A 270 -16.01 -28.58 4.63
CA GLY A 270 -16.18 -29.42 3.43
C GLY A 270 -15.62 -28.81 2.14
N VAL A 271 -14.77 -27.78 2.23
CA VAL A 271 -14.04 -27.23 1.08
C VAL A 271 -13.04 -28.26 0.54
N ASP A 272 -12.74 -28.19 -0.75
CA ASP A 272 -11.91 -29.19 -1.43
C ASP A 272 -10.40 -28.91 -1.27
N ALA A 273 -10.02 -27.63 -1.21
CA ALA A 273 -8.66 -27.19 -0.96
C ALA A 273 -8.62 -25.95 -0.04
N LEU A 274 -7.61 -25.90 0.84
CA LEU A 274 -7.34 -24.79 1.75
C LEU A 274 -5.94 -24.24 1.50
N GLY A 275 -5.87 -22.95 1.13
CA GLY A 275 -4.65 -22.19 0.90
C GLY A 275 -4.28 -21.36 2.12
N VAL A 276 -3.03 -21.50 2.56
CA VAL A 276 -2.54 -20.86 3.79
C VAL A 276 -1.21 -20.17 3.54
N ASP A 277 -1.01 -19.03 4.22
CA ASP A 277 0.26 -18.33 4.22
C ASP A 277 1.25 -19.05 5.15
N LEU A 278 2.26 -19.67 4.55
CA LEU A 278 3.38 -20.30 5.25
C LEU A 278 4.69 -19.61 4.88
N SER A 279 4.67 -18.34 4.48
CA SER A 279 5.91 -17.59 4.19
C SER A 279 6.82 -17.51 5.42
N ALA A 280 8.11 -17.23 5.20
CA ALA A 280 9.04 -16.98 6.30
C ALA A 280 8.57 -15.86 7.24
N ALA A 281 7.94 -14.81 6.69
CA ALA A 281 7.38 -13.71 7.46
C ALA A 281 6.27 -14.18 8.41
N THR A 282 5.29 -14.94 7.90
CA THR A 282 4.20 -15.49 8.72
C THR A 282 4.71 -16.44 9.79
N ARG A 283 5.67 -17.32 9.45
CA ARG A 283 6.27 -18.27 10.41
C ARG A 283 7.14 -17.58 11.48
N ARG A 284 7.63 -16.36 11.23
CA ARG A 284 8.34 -15.57 12.25
C ARG A 284 7.36 -15.01 13.28
N ILE A 285 6.18 -14.59 12.85
CA ILE A 285 5.11 -14.07 13.73
C ILE A 285 4.43 -15.21 14.49
N ASP A 286 4.07 -16.30 13.79
CA ASP A 286 3.50 -17.52 14.38
C ASP A 286 4.30 -18.78 13.99
N PRO A 287 5.35 -19.11 14.75
CA PRO A 287 6.17 -20.31 14.51
C PRO A 287 5.40 -21.63 14.69
N ASP A 288 4.29 -21.63 15.41
CA ASP A 288 3.50 -22.82 15.72
C ASP A 288 2.45 -23.13 14.65
N TYR A 289 2.22 -22.21 13.70
CA TYR A 289 1.19 -22.37 12.67
C TYR A 289 1.31 -23.66 11.84
N PRO A 290 2.49 -24.09 11.35
CA PRO A 290 2.62 -25.36 10.62
C PRO A 290 2.13 -26.57 11.43
N ARG A 291 2.38 -26.58 12.75
CA ARG A 291 1.94 -27.66 13.64
C ARG A 291 0.43 -27.66 13.82
N ARG A 292 -0.19 -26.49 13.97
CA ARG A 292 -1.66 -26.34 14.05
C ARG A 292 -2.31 -26.82 12.76
N LEU A 293 -1.75 -26.47 11.60
CA LEU A 293 -2.24 -26.94 10.30
C LEU A 293 -2.20 -28.46 10.17
N ALA A 294 -1.07 -29.08 10.53
CA ALA A 294 -0.91 -30.54 10.48
C ALA A 294 -1.90 -31.27 11.41
N ALA A 295 -2.20 -30.68 12.57
CA ALA A 295 -3.11 -31.27 13.55
C ALA A 295 -4.60 -31.09 13.21
N THR A 296 -4.96 -29.98 12.56
CA THR A 296 -6.37 -29.57 12.39
C THR A 296 -6.92 -29.88 10.99
N VAL A 297 -6.12 -29.74 9.92
CA VAL A 297 -6.62 -29.90 8.55
C VAL A 297 -6.72 -31.39 8.19
N PRO A 298 -7.91 -31.95 7.92
CA PRO A 298 -8.05 -33.37 7.61
C PRO A 298 -7.42 -33.75 6.26
N ALA A 299 -7.10 -35.03 6.06
CA ALA A 299 -6.51 -35.52 4.82
C ALA A 299 -7.44 -35.40 3.60
N SER A 300 -8.75 -35.28 3.82
CA SER A 300 -9.75 -35.06 2.76
C SER A 300 -9.67 -33.69 2.11
N ILE A 301 -9.05 -32.70 2.78
CA ILE A 301 -8.83 -31.36 2.24
C ILE A 301 -7.42 -31.26 1.69
N ARG A 302 -7.29 -30.84 0.44
CA ARG A 302 -5.98 -30.54 -0.15
C ARG A 302 -5.40 -29.31 0.52
N LEU A 303 -4.28 -29.47 1.22
CA LEU A 303 -3.54 -28.33 1.75
C LEU A 303 -2.68 -27.71 0.65
N VAL A 304 -2.83 -26.41 0.42
CA VAL A 304 -2.06 -25.63 -0.54
C VAL A 304 -1.17 -24.69 0.26
N ALA A 305 0.10 -25.04 0.39
CA ALA A 305 1.07 -24.39 1.25
C ALA A 305 1.73 -23.20 0.52
N GLY A 306 1.35 -21.98 0.92
CA GLY A 306 1.93 -20.74 0.41
C GLY A 306 3.28 -20.41 1.04
N VAL A 307 4.34 -21.13 0.65
CA VAL A 307 5.69 -20.98 1.25
C VAL A 307 6.55 -19.94 0.55
N VAL A 308 6.35 -19.72 -0.75
CA VAL A 308 7.09 -18.71 -1.52
C VAL A 308 6.48 -17.34 -1.28
N ASP A 309 7.26 -16.39 -0.77
CA ASP A 309 6.76 -15.06 -0.41
C ASP A 309 6.24 -14.29 -1.63
N GLY A 310 4.94 -13.95 -1.63
CA GLY A 310 4.30 -13.15 -2.68
C GLY A 310 4.30 -11.64 -2.44
N ARG A 311 4.90 -11.14 -1.35
CA ARG A 311 4.95 -9.71 -0.97
C ARG A 311 6.33 -9.09 -1.01
N ASN A 312 7.39 -9.89 -1.04
CA ASN A 312 8.77 -9.39 -1.06
C ASN A 312 9.57 -9.96 -2.24
N VAL A 313 10.67 -9.31 -2.62
CA VAL A 313 11.43 -9.61 -3.85
C VAL A 313 12.62 -10.53 -3.65
N TRP A 314 12.82 -11.08 -2.45
CA TRP A 314 13.94 -11.98 -2.20
C TRP A 314 13.71 -13.34 -2.84
N ALA A 315 14.80 -13.95 -3.31
CA ALA A 315 14.80 -15.34 -3.73
C ALA A 315 14.60 -16.26 -2.52
N ASP A 316 13.76 -17.29 -2.68
CA ASP A 316 13.39 -18.19 -1.60
C ASP A 316 14.57 -19.09 -1.15
N ASP A 317 14.64 -19.40 0.15
CA ASP A 317 15.47 -20.52 0.63
C ASP A 317 14.71 -21.83 0.41
N LEU A 318 14.87 -22.38 -0.79
CA LEU A 318 14.15 -23.59 -1.22
C LEU A 318 14.41 -24.80 -0.31
N VAL A 319 15.56 -24.86 0.39
CA VAL A 319 15.84 -25.97 1.33
C VAL A 319 14.97 -25.80 2.57
N SER A 320 14.96 -24.61 3.16
CA SER A 320 14.12 -24.29 4.32
C SER A 320 12.63 -24.47 4.00
N SER A 321 12.19 -24.00 2.82
CA SER A 321 10.81 -24.17 2.37
C SER A 321 10.44 -25.64 2.15
N LEU A 322 11.35 -26.47 1.60
CA LEU A 322 11.13 -27.91 1.46
C LEU A 322 11.05 -28.62 2.82
N ASP A 323 11.87 -28.22 3.79
CA ASP A 323 11.81 -28.76 5.16
C ASP A 323 10.47 -28.43 5.84
N VAL A 324 9.94 -27.22 5.64
CA VAL A 324 8.61 -26.84 6.12
C VAL A 324 7.53 -27.69 5.45
N LEU A 325 7.57 -27.84 4.12
CA LEU A 325 6.59 -28.62 3.36
C LEU A 325 6.57 -30.09 3.78
N THR A 326 7.75 -30.72 3.93
CA THR A 326 7.87 -32.11 4.36
C THR A 326 7.51 -32.28 5.85
N GLY A 327 7.82 -31.29 6.69
CA GLY A 327 7.48 -31.24 8.10
C GLY A 327 5.97 -31.18 8.41
N LEU A 328 5.13 -30.83 7.43
CA LEU A 328 3.67 -30.93 7.56
C LEU A 328 3.19 -32.39 7.72
N GLY A 329 4.01 -33.37 7.36
CA GLY A 329 3.73 -34.80 7.58
C GLY A 329 2.52 -35.32 6.78
N ARG A 330 2.23 -34.71 5.63
CA ARG A 330 1.07 -35.06 4.78
C ARG A 330 1.53 -35.83 3.54
N GLU A 331 0.77 -36.83 3.14
CA GLU A 331 1.02 -37.59 1.91
C GLU A 331 0.85 -36.73 0.63
N SER A 332 0.03 -35.68 0.70
CA SER A 332 -0.28 -34.84 -0.46
C SER A 332 -0.45 -33.38 -0.06
N VAL A 333 0.39 -32.50 -0.62
CA VAL A 333 0.41 -31.04 -0.43
C VAL A 333 0.67 -30.38 -1.78
N SER A 334 0.00 -29.27 -2.08
CA SER A 334 0.36 -28.41 -3.22
C SER A 334 1.23 -27.27 -2.73
N VAL A 335 2.18 -26.84 -3.55
CA VAL A 335 3.01 -25.68 -3.28
C VAL A 335 2.40 -24.45 -3.94
N SER A 336 2.41 -23.33 -3.22
CA SER A 336 1.93 -22.05 -3.71
C SER A 336 2.79 -20.89 -3.24
N THR A 337 2.51 -19.71 -3.80
CA THR A 337 2.87 -18.43 -3.19
C THR A 337 2.00 -18.14 -1.96
N SER A 338 2.55 -17.43 -0.98
CA SER A 338 1.86 -17.02 0.26
C SER A 338 0.68 -16.10 0.01
N THR A 339 0.83 -15.20 -0.96
CA THR A 339 -0.18 -14.25 -1.40
C THR A 339 -0.20 -14.20 -2.93
N SER A 340 -1.13 -13.42 -3.49
CA SER A 340 -1.09 -13.08 -4.92
C SER A 340 0.25 -12.42 -5.25
N LEU A 341 0.83 -12.75 -6.39
CA LEU A 341 2.06 -12.10 -6.88
C LEU A 341 1.81 -10.66 -7.36
N LEU A 342 0.58 -10.16 -7.29
CA LEU A 342 0.22 -8.76 -7.57
C LEU A 342 1.12 -7.74 -6.83
N HIS A 343 1.67 -8.13 -5.67
CA HIS A 343 2.45 -7.28 -4.78
C HIS A 343 3.94 -7.24 -5.10
N VAL A 344 4.41 -7.97 -6.12
CA VAL A 344 5.81 -7.97 -6.57
C VAL A 344 5.92 -7.63 -8.06
N PRO A 345 7.09 -7.18 -8.55
CA PRO A 345 7.26 -6.87 -9.96
C PRO A 345 7.28 -8.13 -10.84
N TYR A 346 7.40 -7.97 -12.17
CA TYR A 346 7.28 -9.08 -13.11
C TYR A 346 8.48 -10.02 -13.14
N THR A 347 9.66 -9.52 -13.50
CA THR A 347 10.87 -10.34 -13.64
C THR A 347 12.11 -9.51 -13.41
N VAL A 348 13.10 -10.10 -12.72
CA VAL A 348 14.41 -9.49 -12.51
C VAL A 348 15.16 -9.34 -13.84
N SER A 349 14.85 -10.15 -14.86
CA SER A 349 15.59 -10.17 -16.13
C SER A 349 15.48 -8.88 -16.95
N GLN A 350 14.53 -8.00 -16.62
CA GLN A 350 14.37 -6.69 -17.25
C GLN A 350 15.16 -5.58 -16.54
N GLU A 351 15.74 -5.87 -15.39
CA GLU A 351 16.51 -4.91 -14.60
C GLU A 351 17.97 -4.90 -15.05
N THR A 352 18.34 -3.89 -15.84
CA THR A 352 19.69 -3.83 -16.44
C THR A 352 20.68 -2.99 -15.65
N SER A 353 20.18 -2.13 -14.76
CA SER A 353 20.98 -1.21 -13.95
C SER A 353 21.28 -1.69 -12.54
N LEU A 354 20.67 -2.80 -12.09
CA LEU A 354 20.91 -3.34 -10.75
C LEU A 354 22.36 -3.83 -10.60
N PRO A 355 22.98 -3.66 -9.42
CA PRO A 355 24.24 -4.30 -9.11
C PRO A 355 24.14 -5.83 -9.29
N VAL A 356 25.12 -6.43 -9.96
CA VAL A 356 25.09 -7.85 -10.38
C VAL A 356 24.90 -8.81 -9.20
N ASP A 357 25.54 -8.52 -8.09
CA ASP A 357 25.39 -9.24 -6.83
C ASP A 357 23.97 -9.14 -6.30
N VAL A 358 23.43 -7.92 -6.16
CA VAL A 358 22.08 -7.68 -5.65
C VAL A 358 21.02 -8.31 -6.55
N ALA A 359 21.10 -8.11 -7.86
CA ALA A 359 20.19 -8.72 -8.83
C ALA A 359 20.13 -10.24 -8.69
N SER A 360 21.25 -10.88 -8.36
CA SER A 360 21.31 -12.33 -8.18
C SER A 360 20.51 -12.83 -6.97
N TRP A 361 20.29 -11.97 -5.95
CA TRP A 361 19.56 -12.29 -4.72
C TRP A 361 18.05 -12.13 -4.82
N LEU A 362 17.57 -11.57 -5.94
CA LEU A 362 16.17 -11.25 -6.14
C LEU A 362 15.43 -12.33 -6.92
N SER A 363 14.15 -12.50 -6.60
CA SER A 363 13.14 -13.21 -7.38
C SER A 363 11.88 -12.35 -7.46
N PHE A 364 11.49 -11.94 -8.66
CA PHE A 364 10.21 -11.27 -8.90
C PHE A 364 9.14 -12.33 -9.26
N ALA A 365 7.98 -11.93 -9.80
CA ALA A 365 6.86 -12.84 -10.02
C ALA A 365 7.23 -14.07 -10.88
N GLU A 366 7.95 -13.89 -12.00
CA GLU A 366 8.34 -15.00 -12.86
C GLU A 366 9.30 -15.98 -12.17
N GLU A 367 10.31 -15.46 -11.46
CA GLU A 367 11.26 -16.30 -10.73
C GLU A 367 10.56 -17.05 -9.59
N LYS A 368 9.61 -16.41 -8.89
CA LYS A 368 8.81 -17.05 -7.83
C LYS A 368 7.92 -18.17 -8.35
N VAL A 369 7.38 -18.05 -9.56
CA VAL A 369 6.65 -19.16 -10.21
C VAL A 369 7.57 -20.37 -10.41
N THR A 370 8.82 -20.14 -10.84
CA THR A 370 9.79 -21.23 -11.00
C THR A 370 10.23 -21.84 -9.65
N GLU A 371 10.28 -21.04 -8.59
CA GLU A 371 10.57 -21.51 -7.22
C GLU A 371 9.45 -22.41 -6.69
N VAL A 372 8.18 -22.04 -6.90
CA VAL A 372 7.02 -22.88 -6.58
C VAL A 372 7.07 -24.21 -7.32
N GLU A 373 7.32 -24.18 -8.63
CA GLU A 373 7.43 -25.40 -9.44
C GLU A 373 8.57 -26.29 -8.94
N ALA A 374 9.71 -25.68 -8.60
CA ALA A 374 10.86 -26.41 -8.12
C ALA A 374 10.61 -27.15 -6.80
N LEU A 375 9.92 -26.50 -5.87
CA LEU A 375 9.51 -27.08 -4.60
C LEU A 375 8.47 -28.19 -4.79
N ALA A 376 7.50 -28.01 -5.69
CA ALA A 376 6.49 -29.03 -5.98
C ALA A 376 7.13 -30.31 -6.56
N ALA A 377 8.06 -30.16 -7.50
CA ALA A 377 8.83 -31.30 -8.02
C ALA A 377 9.66 -31.99 -6.91
N ALA A 378 10.28 -31.20 -6.03
CA ALA A 378 11.12 -31.70 -4.95
C ALA A 378 10.37 -32.44 -3.84
N LEU A 379 9.05 -32.24 -3.69
CA LEU A 379 8.22 -33.02 -2.76
C LEU A 379 8.17 -34.51 -3.14
N THR A 380 8.31 -34.85 -4.43
CA THR A 380 8.26 -36.23 -4.92
C THR A 380 9.66 -36.83 -5.04
N ASP A 381 10.56 -36.12 -5.71
CA ASP A 381 11.86 -36.65 -6.13
C ASP A 381 13.05 -36.02 -5.37
N GLY A 382 12.78 -35.18 -4.36
CA GLY A 382 13.79 -34.41 -3.64
C GLY A 382 14.41 -33.29 -4.47
N ALA A 383 15.35 -32.54 -3.88
CA ALA A 383 16.01 -31.41 -4.54
C ALA A 383 16.71 -31.77 -5.88
N VAL A 384 17.03 -33.05 -6.09
CA VAL A 384 17.64 -33.55 -7.34
C VAL A 384 16.70 -33.49 -8.54
N ALA A 385 15.40 -33.27 -8.33
CA ALA A 385 14.43 -33.06 -9.40
C ALA A 385 14.67 -31.75 -10.17
N ARG A 386 15.18 -30.73 -9.47
CA ARG A 386 15.37 -29.35 -9.98
C ARG A 386 16.69 -28.77 -9.46
N PRO A 387 17.85 -29.39 -9.78
CA PRO A 387 19.13 -29.06 -9.15
C PRO A 387 19.57 -27.62 -9.44
N GLU A 388 19.22 -27.06 -10.60
CA GLU A 388 19.57 -25.68 -10.96
C GLU A 388 18.90 -24.65 -10.04
N ALA A 389 17.61 -24.83 -9.73
CA ALA A 389 16.87 -23.95 -8.83
C ALA A 389 17.43 -24.00 -7.40
N PHE A 390 17.66 -25.19 -6.86
CA PHE A 390 18.24 -25.36 -5.52
C PHE A 390 19.69 -24.87 -5.44
N ASN A 391 20.51 -25.09 -6.47
CA ASN A 391 21.88 -24.55 -6.52
C ASN A 391 21.89 -23.02 -6.62
N ARG A 392 20.92 -22.41 -7.33
CA ARG A 392 20.73 -20.95 -7.33
C ARG A 392 20.40 -20.46 -5.93
N ALA A 393 19.39 -21.04 -5.28
CA ALA A 393 18.97 -20.64 -3.93
C ALA A 393 20.12 -20.75 -2.91
N ASP A 394 20.88 -21.85 -2.91
CA ASP A 394 22.06 -22.00 -2.05
C ASP A 394 23.13 -20.93 -2.30
N ARG A 395 23.41 -20.63 -3.58
CA ARG A 395 24.37 -19.57 -3.94
C ARG A 395 23.91 -18.21 -3.44
N VAL A 396 22.62 -17.88 -3.60
CA VAL A 396 22.05 -16.63 -3.11
C VAL A 396 22.26 -16.51 -1.60
N ARG A 397 21.83 -17.50 -0.83
CA ARG A 397 22.00 -17.52 0.62
C ARG A 397 23.45 -17.29 1.04
N ARG A 398 24.39 -18.04 0.46
CA ARG A 398 25.82 -17.93 0.80
C ARG A 398 26.41 -16.56 0.44
N THR A 399 26.15 -16.09 -0.77
CA THR A 399 26.75 -14.83 -1.25
C THR A 399 26.19 -13.62 -0.50
N ARG A 400 24.88 -13.58 -0.25
CA ARG A 400 24.23 -12.52 0.51
C ARG A 400 24.74 -12.47 1.96
N ALA A 401 24.77 -13.60 2.65
CA ALA A 401 25.26 -13.67 4.04
C ALA A 401 26.73 -13.28 4.21
N SER A 402 27.55 -13.42 3.16
CA SER A 402 28.97 -13.03 3.18
C SER A 402 29.26 -11.61 2.68
N SER A 403 28.23 -10.89 2.22
CA SER A 403 28.41 -9.62 1.53
C SER A 403 28.65 -8.46 2.51
N THR A 404 29.73 -7.73 2.30
CA THR A 404 30.04 -6.49 3.06
C THR A 404 29.12 -5.33 2.69
N ARG A 405 28.36 -5.43 1.60
CA ARG A 405 27.30 -4.48 1.24
C ARG A 405 26.02 -4.72 2.05
N VAL A 406 25.83 -5.96 2.53
CA VAL A 406 24.69 -6.36 3.36
C VAL A 406 25.01 -6.15 4.84
N HIS A 407 26.26 -6.38 5.23
CA HIS A 407 26.74 -6.27 6.61
C HIS A 407 27.91 -5.28 6.71
N ASN A 408 27.63 -4.09 7.24
CA ASN A 408 28.59 -3.04 7.53
C ASN A 408 28.84 -2.95 9.05
N ALA A 409 30.06 -3.29 9.47
CA ALA A 409 30.43 -3.33 10.88
C ALA A 409 30.35 -1.98 11.60
N GLU A 410 30.60 -0.87 10.90
CA GLU A 410 30.53 0.48 11.46
C GLU A 410 29.08 0.88 11.73
N VAL A 411 28.19 0.63 10.76
CA VAL A 411 26.76 0.87 10.91
C VAL A 411 26.20 0.03 12.04
N ALA A 412 26.51 -1.28 12.08
CA ALA A 412 26.06 -2.17 13.14
C ALA A 412 26.51 -1.69 14.54
N ALA A 413 27.76 -1.25 14.68
CA ALA A 413 28.28 -0.71 15.94
C ALA A 413 27.56 0.59 16.36
N ARG A 414 27.31 1.49 15.40
CA ARG A 414 26.57 2.74 15.63
C ARG A 414 25.13 2.47 16.07
N THR A 415 24.42 1.59 15.37
CA THR A 415 23.04 1.20 15.72
C THR A 415 22.99 0.55 17.10
N ALA A 416 23.94 -0.33 17.43
CA ALA A 416 23.99 -0.97 18.75
C ALA A 416 24.22 0.02 19.89
N ALA A 417 24.98 1.10 19.66
CA ALA A 417 25.22 2.13 20.67
C ALA A 417 23.93 2.91 21.04
N GLU A 418 22.97 2.99 20.11
CA GLU A 418 21.70 3.71 20.29
C GLU A 418 20.54 2.81 20.72
N ALA A 419 20.78 1.51 20.93
CA ALA A 419 19.74 0.53 21.25
C ALA A 419 18.95 0.87 22.53
N THR A 420 19.58 1.56 23.50
CA THR A 420 18.93 2.00 24.75
C THR A 420 18.47 3.45 24.74
N ASN A 421 18.70 4.19 23.65
CA ASN A 421 18.21 5.56 23.49
C ASN A 421 16.72 5.51 23.14
N ASP A 422 15.87 6.12 23.95
CA ASP A 422 14.42 6.16 23.73
C ASP A 422 13.99 7.22 22.68
N GLY A 423 14.95 8.03 22.21
CA GLY A 423 14.77 9.06 21.20
C GLY A 423 14.14 10.35 21.71
N PHE A 424 13.80 10.45 23.00
CA PHE A 424 13.14 11.65 23.52
C PHE A 424 14.08 12.86 23.49
N ARG A 425 13.53 13.99 23.05
CA ARG A 425 14.16 15.31 23.16
C ARG A 425 13.91 15.90 24.55
N THR A 426 14.47 17.09 24.80
CA THR A 426 14.07 17.93 25.94
C THR A 426 12.56 18.10 25.99
N ASP A 427 11.97 18.24 27.18
CA ASP A 427 10.52 18.28 27.38
C ASP A 427 9.80 19.34 26.54
N SER A 428 8.56 19.03 26.15
CA SER A 428 7.74 19.86 25.25
C SER A 428 7.56 21.30 25.73
N ALA A 429 7.42 21.53 27.05
CA ALA A 429 7.23 22.89 27.57
C ALA A 429 8.49 23.75 27.36
N THR A 430 9.68 23.19 27.59
CA THR A 430 10.95 23.86 27.30
C THR A 430 11.12 24.14 25.80
N ARG A 431 10.73 23.21 24.93
CA ARG A 431 10.79 23.40 23.47
C ARG A 431 9.84 24.50 23.00
N ILE A 432 8.58 24.49 23.45
CA ILE A 432 7.59 25.52 23.10
C ILE A 432 8.11 26.92 23.46
N ALA A 433 8.67 27.10 24.66
CA ALA A 433 9.24 28.38 25.07
C ALA A 433 10.46 28.80 24.22
N ALA A 434 11.33 27.85 23.84
CA ALA A 434 12.49 28.13 23.00
C ALA A 434 12.09 28.47 21.54
N GLN A 435 11.00 27.88 21.05
CA GLN A 435 10.49 28.05 19.69
C GLN A 435 9.78 29.39 19.47
N GLU A 436 9.47 30.16 20.53
CA GLU A 436 8.99 31.55 20.39
C GLU A 436 9.95 32.42 19.56
N ALA A 437 11.25 32.08 19.57
CA ALA A 437 12.28 32.73 18.77
C ALA A 437 12.04 32.64 17.24
N LEU A 438 11.23 31.68 16.78
CA LEU A 438 10.85 31.55 15.37
C LEU A 438 9.84 32.62 14.91
N GLY A 439 9.18 33.31 15.85
CA GLY A 439 8.26 34.41 15.54
C GLY A 439 7.01 33.98 14.75
N ILE A 440 6.55 32.75 14.96
CA ILE A 440 5.35 32.20 14.30
C ILE A 440 4.08 32.84 14.90
N PRO A 441 3.18 33.42 14.09
CA PRO A 441 1.95 34.04 14.59
C PRO A 441 0.88 32.99 14.95
N ASP A 442 -0.20 33.43 15.62
CA ASP A 442 -1.41 32.63 15.78
C ASP A 442 -2.04 32.29 14.42
N LEU A 443 -2.67 31.11 14.34
CA LEU A 443 -3.19 30.54 13.09
C LEU A 443 -2.19 30.59 11.92
N PRO A 444 -0.96 30.08 12.11
CA PRO A 444 0.06 30.15 11.08
C PRO A 444 -0.37 29.35 9.85
N THR A 445 -0.14 29.94 8.67
CA THR A 445 -0.43 29.35 7.37
C THR A 445 0.82 28.71 6.78
N THR A 446 0.68 27.50 6.27
CA THR A 446 1.76 26.79 5.59
C THR A 446 1.20 25.81 4.55
N THR A 447 2.10 25.12 3.85
CA THR A 447 1.74 23.96 3.03
C THR A 447 2.54 22.75 3.49
N ILE A 448 2.15 21.56 3.01
CA ILE A 448 2.74 20.30 3.45
C ILE A 448 4.13 20.07 2.84
N GLY A 449 4.38 20.44 1.58
CA GLY A 449 5.69 20.24 0.96
C GLY A 449 5.68 20.49 -0.55
N SER A 450 5.43 19.45 -1.33
CA SER A 450 5.48 19.51 -2.78
C SER A 450 4.52 20.54 -3.42
N PHE A 451 4.98 21.18 -4.50
CA PHE A 451 4.17 22.02 -5.40
C PHE A 451 3.92 21.30 -6.75
N PRO A 452 2.99 21.80 -7.60
CA PRO A 452 2.69 21.20 -8.91
C PRO A 452 3.92 20.90 -9.76
N GLN A 453 4.05 19.65 -10.22
CA GLN A 453 5.17 19.26 -11.08
C GLN A 453 4.89 19.55 -12.55
N THR A 454 5.50 20.63 -13.04
CA THR A 454 5.34 21.09 -14.43
C THR A 454 5.93 20.13 -15.45
N ALA A 455 5.56 20.30 -16.73
CA ALA A 455 6.16 19.55 -17.83
C ALA A 455 7.67 19.82 -17.92
N GLU A 456 8.08 21.05 -17.64
CA GLU A 456 9.47 21.52 -17.66
C GLU A 456 10.31 20.84 -16.58
N VAL A 457 9.83 20.78 -15.34
CA VAL A 457 10.52 20.10 -14.22
C VAL A 457 10.66 18.61 -14.51
N ARG A 458 9.58 17.97 -14.98
CA ARG A 458 9.61 16.54 -15.36
C ARG A 458 10.57 16.27 -16.50
N ARG A 459 10.61 17.15 -17.51
CA ARG A 459 11.55 17.06 -18.64
C ARG A 459 12.99 17.24 -18.18
N ALA A 460 13.28 18.24 -17.34
CA ALA A 460 14.63 18.48 -16.82
C ALA A 460 15.18 17.25 -16.06
N ARG A 461 14.37 16.64 -15.18
CA ARG A 461 14.75 15.39 -14.49
C ARG A 461 14.95 14.23 -15.46
N ALA A 462 14.07 14.09 -16.47
CA ALA A 462 14.18 13.02 -17.46
C ALA A 462 15.42 13.19 -18.37
N ASP A 463 15.77 14.42 -18.73
CA ASP A 463 16.93 14.75 -19.54
C ASP A 463 18.23 14.59 -18.75
N HIS A 464 18.26 14.98 -17.48
CA HIS A 464 19.39 14.73 -16.56
C HIS A 464 19.65 13.24 -16.38
N ARG A 465 18.61 12.45 -16.04
CA ARG A 465 18.71 10.99 -15.93
C ARG A 465 19.19 10.32 -17.22
N ALA A 466 18.85 10.89 -18.37
CA ALA A 466 19.28 10.36 -19.68
C ALA A 466 20.63 10.92 -20.16
N GLY A 467 21.34 11.72 -19.34
CA GLY A 467 22.61 12.34 -19.69
C GLY A 467 22.53 13.42 -20.78
N ARG A 468 21.33 13.93 -21.09
CA ARG A 468 21.09 15.03 -22.04
C ARG A 468 21.21 16.41 -21.39
N LEU A 469 21.13 16.47 -20.07
CA LEU A 469 21.30 17.68 -19.26
C LEU A 469 22.42 17.41 -18.23
N ASP A 470 23.38 18.31 -18.11
CA ASP A 470 24.43 18.19 -17.09
C ASP A 470 23.96 18.65 -15.71
N ASP A 471 24.75 18.39 -14.67
CA ASP A 471 24.39 18.67 -13.28
C ASP A 471 24.14 20.17 -13.03
N ALA A 472 24.96 21.03 -13.63
CA ALA A 472 24.86 22.48 -13.44
C ALA A 472 23.57 23.04 -14.07
N ALA A 473 23.22 22.61 -15.28
CA ALA A 473 21.99 23.03 -15.94
C ALA A 473 20.74 22.44 -15.26
N TYR A 474 20.84 21.20 -14.75
CA TYR A 474 19.78 20.61 -13.94
C TYR A 474 19.56 21.41 -12.65
N GLU A 475 20.64 21.72 -11.93
CA GLU A 475 20.57 22.49 -10.70
C GLU A 475 19.98 23.88 -10.93
N GLN A 476 20.37 24.56 -12.00
CA GLN A 476 19.80 25.85 -12.37
C GLN A 476 18.28 25.76 -12.63
N ALA A 477 17.83 24.69 -13.31
CA ALA A 477 16.41 24.49 -13.57
C ALA A 477 15.61 24.26 -12.28
N MET A 478 16.13 23.49 -11.33
CA MET A 478 15.48 23.26 -10.04
C MET A 478 15.47 24.53 -9.18
N ARG A 479 16.58 25.30 -9.16
CA ARG A 479 16.65 26.58 -8.45
C ARG A 479 15.66 27.61 -8.99
N ALA A 480 15.49 27.69 -10.31
CA ALA A 480 14.49 28.57 -10.94
C ALA A 480 13.06 28.19 -10.53
N GLU A 481 12.80 26.90 -10.33
CA GLU A 481 11.52 26.41 -9.81
C GLU A 481 11.30 26.80 -8.36
N ILE A 482 12.32 26.62 -7.52
CA ILE A 482 12.30 27.04 -6.11
C ILE A 482 12.03 28.54 -6.00
N ASP A 483 12.71 29.38 -6.81
CA ASP A 483 12.49 30.83 -6.84
C ASP A 483 11.03 31.19 -7.13
N ARG A 484 10.40 30.49 -8.08
CA ARG A 484 9.01 30.69 -8.46
C ARG A 484 8.04 30.26 -7.36
N VAL A 485 8.32 29.15 -6.69
CA VAL A 485 7.50 28.63 -5.58
C VAL A 485 7.62 29.55 -4.35
N ILE A 486 8.82 29.99 -3.98
CA ILE A 486 9.02 30.94 -2.89
C ILE A 486 8.30 32.27 -3.18
N GLY A 487 8.50 32.84 -4.39
CA GLY A 487 7.85 34.09 -4.77
C GLY A 487 6.32 34.03 -4.76
N LEU A 488 5.73 32.90 -5.20
CA LEU A 488 4.27 32.69 -5.11
C LEU A 488 3.78 32.68 -3.66
N GLN A 489 4.48 31.98 -2.76
CA GLN A 489 4.06 31.88 -1.37
C GLN A 489 4.18 33.22 -0.64
N GLU A 490 5.21 34.01 -0.94
CA GLU A 490 5.35 35.38 -0.43
C GLU A 490 4.24 36.30 -0.94
N GLU A 491 3.89 36.21 -2.24
CA GLU A 491 2.79 36.95 -2.85
C GLU A 491 1.45 36.65 -2.15
N LEU A 492 1.22 35.38 -1.80
CA LEU A 492 0.03 34.92 -1.09
C LEU A 492 0.06 35.24 0.41
N GLY A 493 1.23 35.56 0.98
CA GLY A 493 1.38 35.93 2.38
C GLY A 493 1.50 34.77 3.37
N LEU A 494 1.86 33.57 2.92
CA LEU A 494 2.02 32.38 3.79
C LEU A 494 3.12 32.56 4.84
N ASP A 495 2.89 32.12 6.09
CA ASP A 495 3.79 32.39 7.22
C ASP A 495 5.05 31.50 7.21
N VAL A 496 4.89 30.20 6.94
CA VAL A 496 5.98 29.22 6.86
C VAL A 496 6.00 28.59 5.47
N LEU A 497 7.14 28.71 4.79
CA LEU A 497 7.27 28.35 3.37
C LEU A 497 7.90 26.98 3.16
N VAL A 498 7.70 26.43 1.97
CA VAL A 498 8.36 25.21 1.48
C VAL A 498 9.05 25.48 0.14
N HIS A 499 10.05 24.68 -0.23
CA HIS A 499 10.76 24.85 -1.52
C HIS A 499 10.03 24.20 -2.70
N GLY A 500 9.00 23.39 -2.44
CA GLY A 500 8.16 22.76 -3.46
C GLY A 500 8.66 21.42 -4.02
N GLU A 501 9.82 20.93 -3.56
CA GLU A 501 10.41 19.63 -3.92
C GLU A 501 10.51 19.35 -5.44
N PRO A 502 10.94 20.31 -6.28
CA PRO A 502 11.02 20.08 -7.72
C PRO A 502 12.09 19.04 -8.10
N GLU A 503 13.10 18.84 -7.28
CA GLU A 503 14.14 17.84 -7.45
C GLU A 503 13.61 16.40 -7.26
N ARG A 504 12.54 16.22 -6.46
CA ARG A 504 12.08 14.91 -6.02
C ARG A 504 11.00 14.33 -6.93
N ASN A 505 11.30 13.16 -7.53
CA ASN A 505 10.27 12.44 -8.28
C ASN A 505 9.35 11.60 -7.39
N ASP A 506 9.85 11.08 -6.29
CA ASP A 506 9.13 10.25 -5.33
C ASP A 506 9.80 10.42 -3.97
N MET A 507 9.02 10.44 -2.89
CA MET A 507 9.54 10.81 -1.58
C MET A 507 10.45 9.73 -0.99
N VAL A 508 10.26 8.46 -1.32
CA VAL A 508 11.11 7.36 -0.81
C VAL A 508 12.24 7.06 -1.78
N GLN A 509 11.97 7.04 -3.09
CA GLN A 509 13.03 6.81 -4.08
C GLN A 509 14.14 7.86 -3.99
N TYR A 510 13.80 9.12 -3.72
CA TYR A 510 14.80 10.19 -3.61
C TYR A 510 15.81 9.91 -2.48
N PHE A 511 15.36 9.58 -1.27
CA PHE A 511 16.29 9.22 -0.19
C PHE A 511 17.02 7.92 -0.47
N ALA A 512 16.34 6.90 -1.00
CA ALA A 512 16.97 5.62 -1.33
C ALA A 512 18.11 5.74 -2.36
N GLU A 513 18.05 6.70 -3.30
CA GLU A 513 19.14 6.97 -4.24
C GLU A 513 20.40 7.57 -3.58
N HIS A 514 20.27 8.10 -2.36
CA HIS A 514 21.34 8.77 -1.62
C HIS A 514 21.75 8.04 -0.33
N LEU A 515 21.19 6.86 -0.06
CA LEU A 515 21.50 6.04 1.10
C LEU A 515 22.22 4.76 0.67
N ASP A 516 23.27 4.38 1.42
CA ASP A 516 23.84 3.04 1.31
C ASP A 516 22.80 2.00 1.75
N GLY A 517 22.99 0.74 1.30
CA GLY A 517 22.07 -0.35 1.60
C GLY A 517 20.80 -0.36 0.74
N PHE A 518 20.59 0.64 -0.13
CA PHE A 518 19.48 0.71 -1.08
C PHE A 518 19.92 0.55 -2.54
N THR A 519 19.03 0.00 -3.35
CA THR A 519 19.08 0.09 -4.82
C THR A 519 17.70 0.41 -5.37
N THR A 520 17.64 1.02 -6.56
CA THR A 520 16.38 1.26 -7.27
C THR A 520 16.28 0.40 -8.53
N THR A 521 15.06 0.21 -9.01
CA THR A 521 14.77 -0.58 -10.22
C THR A 521 14.38 0.33 -11.40
N GLU A 522 14.47 -0.19 -12.61
CA GLU A 522 13.98 0.42 -13.85
C GLU A 522 12.53 0.00 -14.12
N HIS A 523 12.26 -1.31 -14.02
CA HIS A 523 11.03 -1.97 -14.40
C HIS A 523 10.29 -2.65 -13.23
N GLY A 524 10.76 -2.44 -11.99
CA GLY A 524 10.21 -2.99 -10.75
C GLY A 524 8.87 -2.39 -10.32
N TRP A 525 7.90 -2.30 -11.23
CA TRP A 525 6.59 -1.68 -10.99
C TRP A 525 5.64 -2.63 -10.28
N VAL A 526 4.95 -2.12 -9.26
CA VAL A 526 3.86 -2.79 -8.53
C VAL A 526 2.60 -1.96 -8.64
N GLN A 527 1.45 -2.59 -8.88
CA GLN A 527 0.18 -1.87 -8.93
C GLN A 527 -0.21 -1.41 -7.52
N SER A 528 -0.49 -0.10 -7.36
CA SER A 528 -0.97 0.44 -6.09
C SER A 528 -2.48 0.64 -6.10
N TYR A 529 -3.05 1.22 -7.16
CA TYR A 529 -4.50 1.26 -7.38
C TYR A 529 -4.81 1.63 -8.82
N GLY A 530 -5.88 1.08 -9.38
CA GLY A 530 -6.29 1.37 -10.76
C GLY A 530 -5.13 1.23 -11.75
N SER A 531 -4.82 2.29 -12.50
CA SER A 531 -3.66 2.32 -13.40
C SER A 531 -2.36 2.86 -12.77
N ARG A 532 -2.39 3.31 -11.50
CA ARG A 532 -1.20 3.85 -10.82
C ARG A 532 -0.35 2.68 -10.30
N CYS A 533 0.94 2.77 -10.59
CA CYS A 533 1.95 1.85 -10.08
C CYS A 533 2.99 2.63 -9.29
N THR A 534 3.52 2.00 -8.25
CA THR A 534 4.72 2.44 -7.54
C THR A 534 5.91 1.64 -8.02
N ARG A 535 7.11 2.13 -7.73
CA ARG A 535 8.36 1.42 -8.01
C ARG A 535 9.21 1.44 -6.74
N PRO A 536 8.88 0.57 -5.75
CA PRO A 536 9.56 0.54 -4.46
C PRO A 536 11.07 0.36 -4.64
N PRO A 537 11.91 1.11 -3.92
CA PRO A 537 13.32 0.78 -3.77
C PRO A 537 13.49 -0.58 -3.08
N ILE A 538 14.69 -1.14 -3.17
CA ILE A 538 15.05 -2.40 -2.51
C ILE A 538 16.09 -2.07 -1.45
N LEU A 539 15.72 -2.26 -0.18
CA LEU A 539 16.64 -2.21 0.95
C LEU A 539 17.33 -3.57 1.04
N PHE A 540 18.58 -3.69 0.60
CA PHE A 540 19.33 -4.95 0.58
C PHE A 540 20.35 -5.09 1.70
N GLY A 541 20.72 -4.01 2.39
CA GLY A 541 21.86 -4.01 3.31
C GLY A 541 21.76 -2.96 4.41
N ASP A 542 22.86 -2.81 5.14
CA ASP A 542 22.95 -1.85 6.25
C ASP A 542 22.96 -0.40 5.72
N VAL A 543 22.19 0.47 6.38
CA VAL A 543 21.93 1.84 5.90
C VAL A 543 22.86 2.86 6.53
N SER A 544 23.50 3.67 5.69
CA SER A 544 24.25 4.88 6.07
C SER A 544 24.01 6.01 5.09
N ARG A 545 24.20 7.25 5.56
CA ARG A 545 24.17 8.46 4.73
C ARG A 545 25.60 8.90 4.41
N PRO A 546 26.11 8.68 3.18
CA PRO A 546 27.48 9.07 2.82
C PRO A 546 27.66 10.58 2.66
N GLU A 547 26.64 11.29 2.16
CA GLU A 547 26.68 12.73 1.88
C GLU A 547 25.33 13.40 2.20
N PRO A 548 25.30 14.73 2.46
CA PRO A 548 24.05 15.47 2.61
C PRO A 548 23.13 15.39 1.40
N ILE A 549 21.85 15.15 1.68
CA ILE A 549 20.84 14.83 0.66
C ILE A 549 20.08 16.09 0.23
N THR A 550 19.52 16.81 1.18
CA THR A 550 18.52 17.88 1.00
C THR A 550 19.06 19.26 1.34
N VAL A 551 20.13 19.33 2.13
CA VAL A 551 20.72 20.56 2.68
C VAL A 551 20.96 21.63 1.62
N GLY A 552 21.47 21.26 0.44
CA GLY A 552 21.74 22.20 -0.65
C GLY A 552 20.50 22.95 -1.12
N TRP A 553 19.38 22.24 -1.32
CA TRP A 553 18.11 22.81 -1.76
C TRP A 553 17.45 23.64 -0.67
N SER A 554 17.40 23.13 0.56
CA SER A 554 16.80 23.83 1.69
C SER A 554 17.57 25.11 2.01
N ARG A 555 18.89 25.09 1.99
CA ARG A 555 19.73 26.28 2.17
C ARG A 555 19.53 27.30 1.05
N TYR A 556 19.44 26.84 -0.21
CA TYR A 556 19.15 27.74 -1.32
C TYR A 556 17.80 28.41 -1.11
N ALA A 557 16.73 27.65 -0.84
CA ALA A 557 15.38 28.17 -0.62
C ALA A 557 15.32 29.18 0.54
N ALA A 558 15.94 28.86 1.68
CA ALA A 558 16.04 29.75 2.84
C ALA A 558 16.79 31.07 2.51
N SER A 559 17.70 31.07 1.55
CA SER A 559 18.38 32.30 1.11
C SER A 559 17.53 33.23 0.23
N ARG A 560 16.33 32.78 -0.19
CA ARG A 560 15.46 33.53 -1.11
C ARG A 560 14.37 34.34 -0.41
N THR A 561 14.17 34.13 0.89
CA THR A 561 13.11 34.78 1.67
C THR A 561 13.58 35.06 3.11
N PRO A 562 13.07 36.10 3.79
CA PRO A 562 13.25 36.26 5.23
C PRO A 562 12.29 35.40 6.07
N ARG A 563 11.28 34.75 5.47
CA ARG A 563 10.34 33.89 6.18
C ARG A 563 10.96 32.52 6.49
N PRO A 564 10.54 31.84 7.58
CA PRO A 564 10.98 30.46 7.83
C PRO A 564 10.65 29.53 6.66
N VAL A 565 11.62 28.71 6.26
CA VAL A 565 11.46 27.68 5.23
C VAL A 565 11.65 26.29 5.86
N LYS A 566 10.73 25.36 5.58
CA LYS A 566 10.83 23.98 6.08
C LYS A 566 11.95 23.20 5.38
N GLY A 567 12.78 22.51 6.18
CA GLY A 567 13.52 21.33 5.71
C GLY A 567 12.54 20.16 5.54
N MET A 568 12.71 19.35 4.51
CA MET A 568 11.71 18.32 4.17
C MET A 568 12.34 16.94 4.08
N LEU A 569 11.95 16.03 4.96
CA LEU A 569 12.46 14.66 5.04
C LEU A 569 11.30 13.66 5.01
N THR A 570 11.57 12.47 4.49
CA THR A 570 10.69 11.32 4.69
C THR A 570 11.20 10.53 5.88
N GLY A 571 10.30 10.17 6.79
CA GLY A 571 10.62 9.45 8.01
C GLY A 571 11.10 8.02 7.78
N PRO A 572 11.82 7.44 8.75
CA PRO A 572 12.44 6.14 8.63
C PRO A 572 11.44 5.00 8.43
N VAL A 573 10.27 5.07 9.07
CA VAL A 573 9.25 4.03 8.95
C VAL A 573 8.65 4.03 7.56
N THR A 574 8.46 5.20 6.95
CA THR A 574 7.96 5.33 5.58
C THR A 574 8.98 4.93 4.53
N ILE A 575 10.25 5.31 4.69
CA ILE A 575 11.32 4.81 3.82
C ILE A 575 11.37 3.27 3.86
N LEU A 576 11.19 2.69 5.04
CA LEU A 576 11.14 1.24 5.22
C LEU A 576 9.89 0.62 4.58
N ALA A 577 8.69 1.09 4.94
CA ALA A 577 7.40 0.53 4.53
C ALA A 577 7.14 0.58 3.02
N TRP A 578 7.65 1.61 2.34
CA TRP A 578 7.50 1.79 0.89
C TRP A 578 8.70 1.26 0.10
N SER A 579 9.58 0.50 0.75
CA SER A 579 10.65 -0.25 0.12
C SER A 579 10.37 -1.75 0.24
N PHE A 580 10.96 -2.54 -0.67
CA PHE A 580 11.12 -3.95 -0.41
C PHE A 580 12.20 -4.14 0.66
N VAL A 581 11.76 -4.49 1.86
CA VAL A 581 12.62 -4.61 3.05
C VAL A 581 13.43 -5.89 3.01
N ARG A 582 14.70 -5.84 3.42
CA ARG A 582 15.51 -7.03 3.66
C ARG A 582 14.86 -7.97 4.68
N ASP A 583 14.99 -9.27 4.46
CA ASP A 583 14.40 -10.34 5.27
C ASP A 583 15.41 -11.08 6.17
N ASP A 584 16.66 -10.62 6.23
CA ASP A 584 17.73 -11.26 7.00
C ASP A 584 17.96 -10.65 8.41
N VAL A 585 17.26 -9.56 8.73
CA VAL A 585 17.29 -8.90 10.04
C VAL A 585 15.89 -8.50 10.51
N ASP A 586 15.75 -8.15 11.79
CA ASP A 586 14.53 -7.55 12.31
C ASP A 586 14.26 -6.17 11.68
N LEU A 587 12.98 -5.82 11.48
CA LEU A 587 12.60 -4.52 10.91
C LEU A 587 13.08 -3.34 11.78
N ARG A 588 13.12 -3.51 13.11
CA ARG A 588 13.64 -2.52 14.07
C ARG A 588 15.08 -2.11 13.74
N ILE A 589 15.92 -3.06 13.32
CA ILE A 589 17.32 -2.77 13.00
C ILE A 589 17.41 -1.86 11.77
N SER A 590 16.65 -2.20 10.72
CA SER A 590 16.59 -1.37 9.50
C SER A 590 16.01 0.01 9.79
N ALA A 591 14.95 0.10 10.58
CA ALA A 591 14.33 1.36 10.97
C ALA A 591 15.29 2.27 11.75
N ASP A 592 16.05 1.71 12.70
CA ASP A 592 17.06 2.45 13.46
C ASP A 592 18.20 2.94 12.57
N GLN A 593 18.70 2.11 11.65
CA GLN A 593 19.75 2.52 10.72
C GLN A 593 19.29 3.69 9.82
N ILE A 594 18.07 3.62 9.28
CA ILE A 594 17.50 4.72 8.51
C ILE A 594 17.31 5.96 9.41
N GLY A 595 16.80 5.78 10.63
CA GLY A 595 16.60 6.86 11.59
C GLY A 595 17.90 7.60 11.92
N LEU A 596 18.99 6.88 12.13
CA LEU A 596 20.31 7.45 12.38
C LEU A 596 20.91 8.15 11.15
N ALA A 597 20.70 7.59 9.96
CA ALA A 597 21.11 8.22 8.71
C ALA A 597 20.37 9.56 8.49
N LEU A 598 19.07 9.61 8.82
CA LEU A 598 18.27 10.84 8.76
C LEU A 598 18.61 11.81 9.90
N ALA A 599 19.03 11.33 11.07
CA ALA A 599 19.49 12.19 12.16
C ALA A 599 20.70 13.04 11.75
N ASP A 600 21.62 12.49 10.95
CA ASP A 600 22.74 13.24 10.38
C ASP A 600 22.25 14.34 9.42
N GLU A 601 21.21 14.05 8.63
CA GLU A 601 20.60 15.02 7.72
C GLU A 601 19.89 16.15 8.48
N VAL A 602 19.18 15.83 9.56
CA VAL A 602 18.55 16.82 10.46
C VAL A 602 19.61 17.73 11.08
N ALA A 603 20.72 17.16 11.58
CA ALA A 603 21.81 17.93 12.16
C ALA A 603 22.43 18.90 11.14
N ASP A 604 22.62 18.46 9.88
CA ASP A 604 23.17 19.31 8.83
C ASP A 604 22.17 20.40 8.37
N LEU A 605 20.87 20.11 8.34
CA LEU A 605 19.82 21.11 8.08
C LEU A 605 19.80 22.19 9.17
N GLU A 606 19.86 21.79 10.45
CA GLU A 606 19.95 22.72 11.58
C GLU A 606 21.22 23.58 11.49
N ALA A 607 22.37 22.96 11.21
CA ALA A 607 23.64 23.67 11.02
C ALA A 607 23.62 24.65 9.83
N ALA A 608 22.78 24.39 8.81
CA ALA A 608 22.53 25.28 7.69
C ALA A 608 21.55 26.43 8.01
N GLY A 609 21.03 26.50 9.24
CA GLY A 609 20.11 27.54 9.70
C GLY A 609 18.64 27.26 9.47
N ILE A 610 18.27 26.00 9.16
CA ILE A 610 16.87 25.60 8.98
C ILE A 610 16.25 25.32 10.35
N GLY A 611 15.44 26.27 10.85
CA GLY A 611 14.80 26.18 12.17
C GLY A 611 13.48 25.40 12.24
N ILE A 612 12.94 24.97 11.09
CA ILE A 612 11.74 24.13 11.01
C ILE A 612 12.06 22.95 10.09
N ILE A 613 11.98 21.73 10.61
CA ILE A 613 12.28 20.51 9.84
C ILE A 613 11.06 19.60 9.94
N GLN A 614 10.51 19.24 8.78
CA GLN A 614 9.39 18.33 8.65
C GLN A 614 9.89 16.94 8.27
N VAL A 615 9.47 15.94 9.04
CA VAL A 615 9.77 14.52 8.84
C VAL A 615 8.42 13.80 8.69
N ASP A 616 8.09 13.37 7.48
CA ASP A 616 6.75 12.83 7.19
C ASP A 616 6.70 11.31 7.35
N GLU A 617 5.67 10.81 8.04
CA GLU A 617 5.41 9.38 8.26
C GLU A 617 4.05 8.90 7.74
N PRO A 618 3.74 9.10 6.44
CA PRO A 618 2.45 8.72 5.86
C PRO A 618 2.26 7.20 5.75
N ALA A 619 3.28 6.39 6.04
CA ALA A 619 3.19 4.92 6.03
C ALA A 619 3.28 4.29 7.43
N LEU A 620 3.12 5.08 8.51
CA LEU A 620 3.18 4.55 9.88
C LEU A 620 2.15 3.43 10.14
N ARG A 621 1.01 3.39 9.44
CA ARG A 621 0.04 2.28 9.54
C ARG A 621 0.33 1.12 8.60
N GLU A 622 1.21 1.27 7.61
CA GLU A 622 1.31 0.28 6.53
C GLU A 622 2.02 -1.01 6.92
N LEU A 623 2.94 -0.94 7.87
CA LEU A 623 3.57 -2.12 8.47
C LEU A 623 2.90 -2.53 9.79
N LEU A 624 1.78 -1.90 10.15
CA LEU A 624 1.03 -2.22 11.36
C LEU A 624 0.47 -3.65 11.22
N PRO A 625 0.81 -4.58 12.15
CA PRO A 625 0.31 -5.94 12.08
C PRO A 625 -1.22 -6.02 12.05
N LEU A 626 -1.74 -6.93 11.21
CA LEU A 626 -3.18 -7.15 11.03
C LEU A 626 -3.88 -7.59 12.32
N ARG A 627 -3.16 -8.24 13.23
CA ARG A 627 -3.64 -8.65 14.55
C ARG A 627 -3.20 -7.65 15.62
N SER A 628 -4.16 -7.18 16.40
CA SER A 628 -3.99 -6.22 17.50
C SER A 628 -2.94 -6.65 18.52
N ARG A 629 -2.86 -7.95 18.84
CA ARG A 629 -1.87 -8.52 19.77
C ARG A 629 -0.41 -8.25 19.38
N ASP A 630 -0.14 -8.08 18.08
CA ASP A 630 1.21 -7.89 17.55
C ASP A 630 1.55 -6.40 17.31
N ARG A 631 0.57 -5.49 17.46
CA ARG A 631 0.74 -4.05 17.16
C ARG A 631 1.61 -3.30 18.16
N ALA A 632 1.60 -3.70 19.44
CA ALA A 632 2.32 -2.98 20.49
C ALA A 632 3.84 -2.95 20.24
N GLU A 633 4.42 -4.09 19.85
CA GLU A 633 5.84 -4.18 19.53
C GLU A 633 6.20 -3.34 18.30
N TYR A 634 5.35 -3.37 17.26
CA TYR A 634 5.52 -2.54 16.08
C TYR A 634 5.53 -1.04 16.41
N LEU A 635 4.54 -0.58 17.17
CA LEU A 635 4.39 0.83 17.52
C LEU A 635 5.55 1.31 18.41
N ASP A 636 6.05 0.47 19.32
CA ASP A 636 7.23 0.79 20.15
C ASP A 636 8.44 1.17 19.29
N TRP A 637 8.84 0.28 18.36
CA TRP A 637 10.05 0.54 17.59
C TRP A 637 9.87 1.57 16.49
N SER A 638 8.70 1.62 15.83
CA SER A 638 8.44 2.56 14.73
C SER A 638 8.43 4.01 15.24
N VAL A 639 7.76 4.25 16.36
CA VAL A 639 7.73 5.56 17.02
C VAL A 639 9.11 5.94 17.59
N ARG A 640 9.87 4.97 18.12
CA ARG A 640 11.25 5.22 18.55
C ARG A 640 12.15 5.60 17.37
N ALA A 641 12.08 4.88 16.25
CA ALA A 641 12.87 5.16 15.05
C ALA A 641 12.60 6.58 14.52
N PHE A 642 11.33 7.03 14.50
CA PHE A 642 10.99 8.42 14.18
C PHE A 642 11.66 9.42 15.13
N ARG A 643 11.56 9.18 16.45
CA ARG A 643 12.15 10.07 17.47
C ARG A 643 13.67 10.18 17.34
N LEU A 644 14.37 9.08 17.04
CA LEU A 644 15.82 9.07 16.82
C LEU A 644 16.29 10.09 15.75
N VAL A 645 15.47 10.36 14.74
CA VAL A 645 15.77 11.34 13.66
C VAL A 645 16.04 12.73 14.22
N SER A 646 15.42 13.10 15.35
CA SER A 646 15.53 14.44 15.93
C SER A 646 16.04 14.47 17.37
N ALA A 647 16.49 13.34 17.92
CA ALA A 647 16.82 13.18 19.34
C ALA A 647 17.87 14.20 19.86
N HIS A 648 18.73 14.72 18.99
CA HIS A 648 19.80 15.66 19.34
C HIS A 648 19.60 17.10 18.82
N VAL A 649 18.43 17.40 18.28
CA VAL A 649 18.12 18.73 17.73
C VAL A 649 17.97 19.77 18.84
N SER A 650 18.31 21.04 18.57
CA SER A 650 18.12 22.14 19.53
C SER A 650 16.64 22.30 19.92
N PRO A 651 16.33 22.66 21.19
CA PRO A 651 14.97 23.02 21.58
C PRO A 651 14.35 24.18 20.78
N GLN A 652 15.18 25.01 20.13
CA GLN A 652 14.71 26.12 19.26
C GLN A 652 14.22 25.64 17.90
N THR A 653 14.65 24.46 17.46
CA THR A 653 14.26 23.88 16.17
C THR A 653 12.93 23.15 16.33
N GLN A 654 12.00 23.43 15.41
CA GLN A 654 10.68 22.83 15.42
C GLN A 654 10.62 21.62 14.51
N ILE A 655 10.19 20.47 15.06
CA ILE A 655 9.98 19.24 14.30
C ILE A 655 8.52 19.13 13.92
N HIS A 656 8.25 19.09 12.62
CA HIS A 656 6.93 18.86 12.05
C HIS A 656 6.81 17.41 11.60
N THR A 657 5.60 16.86 11.64
CA THR A 657 5.27 15.60 10.96
C THR A 657 3.96 15.74 10.20
N HIS A 658 3.86 15.08 9.06
CA HIS A 658 2.63 14.90 8.31
C HIS A 658 2.19 13.44 8.28
N LEU A 659 0.90 13.19 8.47
CA LEU A 659 0.27 11.87 8.43
C LEU A 659 -0.92 11.88 7.47
N CYS A 660 -0.92 10.97 6.48
CA CYS A 660 -1.95 10.86 5.44
C CYS A 660 -3.10 9.91 5.81
N TYR A 661 -3.68 10.05 7.01
CA TYR A 661 -4.81 9.23 7.46
C TYR A 661 -5.92 10.11 8.01
N SER A 662 -7.17 9.64 7.93
CA SER A 662 -8.34 10.28 8.53
C SER A 662 -8.91 9.53 9.75
N GLU A 663 -8.51 8.27 9.95
CA GLU A 663 -8.96 7.42 11.06
C GLU A 663 -7.91 7.38 12.18
N PHE A 664 -8.06 8.24 13.19
CA PHE A 664 -7.05 8.46 14.24
C PHE A 664 -7.20 7.56 15.46
N GLY A 665 -8.41 7.09 15.75
CA GLY A 665 -8.71 6.38 17.00
C GLY A 665 -7.82 5.17 17.29
N GLU A 666 -7.35 4.45 16.26
CA GLU A 666 -6.54 3.24 16.46
C GLU A 666 -5.07 3.51 16.82
N ILE A 667 -4.53 4.68 16.47
CA ILE A 667 -3.08 4.97 16.58
C ILE A 667 -2.78 6.32 17.24
N ILE A 668 -3.77 6.98 17.83
CA ILE A 668 -3.59 8.31 18.44
C ILE A 668 -2.50 8.35 19.51
N GLU A 669 -2.39 7.29 20.33
CA GLU A 669 -1.31 7.14 21.31
C GLU A 669 0.08 7.12 20.66
N ALA A 670 0.21 6.42 19.52
CA ALA A 670 1.46 6.36 18.79
C ALA A 670 1.82 7.72 18.16
N ILE A 671 0.82 8.43 17.63
CA ILE A 671 0.99 9.77 17.06
C ILE A 671 1.46 10.76 18.13
N ASP A 672 0.86 10.72 19.32
CA ASP A 672 1.31 11.52 20.46
C ASP A 672 2.76 11.14 20.87
N ALA A 673 3.06 9.84 20.89
CA ALA A 673 4.38 9.34 21.22
C ALA A 673 5.47 9.68 20.18
N LEU A 674 5.14 10.12 18.96
CA LEU A 674 6.11 10.67 18.00
C LEU A 674 6.84 11.91 18.55
N ASP A 675 6.23 12.64 19.49
CA ASP A 675 6.78 13.84 20.12
C ASP A 675 7.19 14.96 19.11
N ALA A 676 6.49 15.03 17.97
CA ALA A 676 6.60 16.11 17.01
C ALA A 676 5.94 17.39 17.55
N ASP A 677 6.57 18.53 17.34
CA ASP A 677 6.09 19.83 17.86
C ASP A 677 4.80 20.29 17.15
N VAL A 678 4.70 19.98 15.86
CA VAL A 678 3.52 20.26 15.02
C VAL A 678 3.16 19.00 14.22
N THR A 679 1.91 18.56 14.32
CA THR A 679 1.40 17.42 13.54
C THR A 679 0.34 17.88 12.56
N SER A 680 0.54 17.65 11.26
CA SER A 680 -0.45 17.95 10.22
C SER A 680 -1.12 16.68 9.71
N ILE A 681 -2.44 16.73 9.48
CA ILE A 681 -3.26 15.54 9.24
C ILE A 681 -4.30 15.79 8.15
N GLU A 682 -4.75 14.74 7.46
CA GLU A 682 -5.85 14.82 6.51
C GLU A 682 -7.20 14.90 7.23
N ALA A 683 -8.03 15.91 6.93
CA ALA A 683 -9.29 16.14 7.62
C ALA A 683 -10.40 16.78 6.77
N ALA A 684 -10.11 17.31 5.58
CA ALA A 684 -11.10 18.09 4.83
C ALA A 684 -12.28 17.23 4.36
N ARG A 685 -12.06 15.95 4.04
CA ARG A 685 -13.11 15.01 3.58
C ARG A 685 -14.01 14.50 4.69
N SER A 686 -13.48 14.36 5.90
CA SER A 686 -14.22 13.88 7.08
C SER A 686 -14.89 15.00 7.87
N ARG A 687 -14.95 16.24 7.33
CA ARG A 687 -15.56 17.41 7.99
C ARG A 687 -15.11 17.61 9.44
N MET A 688 -13.83 17.39 9.72
CA MET A 688 -13.25 17.53 11.06
C MET A 688 -13.74 16.53 12.12
N GLU A 689 -14.40 15.43 11.76
CA GLU A 689 -14.84 14.38 12.70
C GLU A 689 -13.67 13.86 13.58
N VAL A 690 -12.46 13.88 13.04
CA VAL A 690 -11.22 13.49 13.72
C VAL A 690 -10.89 14.34 14.96
N LEU A 691 -11.36 15.60 15.01
CA LEU A 691 -10.99 16.53 16.09
C LEU A 691 -11.61 16.14 17.43
N ASP A 692 -12.75 15.44 17.43
CA ASP A 692 -13.37 14.94 18.65
C ASP A 692 -12.50 13.88 19.33
N ASP A 693 -11.90 12.95 18.55
CA ASP A 693 -10.97 11.94 19.06
C ASP A 693 -9.71 12.58 19.65
N ILE A 694 -9.14 13.57 18.92
CA ILE A 694 -7.94 14.30 19.33
C ILE A 694 -8.16 15.06 20.64
N TYR A 695 -9.32 15.71 20.75
CA TYR A 695 -9.70 16.44 21.96
C TYR A 695 -9.99 15.48 23.12
N GLY A 696 -10.73 14.39 22.88
CA GLY A 696 -11.04 13.38 23.89
C GLY A 696 -9.79 12.71 24.47
N PHE A 697 -8.75 12.54 23.66
CA PHE A 697 -7.45 12.03 24.09
C PHE A 697 -6.63 13.05 24.91
N GLY A 698 -6.84 14.34 24.69
CA GLY A 698 -6.08 15.41 25.36
C GLY A 698 -4.74 15.73 24.69
N PHE A 699 -4.65 15.61 23.36
CA PHE A 699 -3.45 15.94 22.60
C PHE A 699 -3.00 17.39 22.91
N ALA A 700 -1.75 17.58 23.34
CA ALA A 700 -1.28 18.84 23.93
C ALA A 700 -0.39 19.71 23.00
N ARG A 701 0.10 19.15 21.89
CA ARG A 701 1.01 19.84 20.94
C ARG A 701 0.25 20.54 19.81
N CYS A 702 0.96 21.26 18.93
CA CYS A 702 0.34 21.96 17.82
C CYS A 702 -0.19 20.99 16.78
N ILE A 703 -1.30 21.35 16.13
CA ILE A 703 -1.96 20.50 15.15
C ILE A 703 -2.48 21.29 13.95
N GLY A 704 -2.36 20.71 12.76
CA GLY A 704 -2.79 21.27 11.49
C GLY A 704 -3.75 20.32 10.75
N PRO A 705 -5.04 20.30 11.10
CA PRO A 705 -6.02 19.54 10.35
C PRO A 705 -6.22 20.18 8.98
N GLY A 706 -6.07 19.40 7.92
CA GLY A 706 -6.20 19.88 6.55
C GLY A 706 -7.57 20.48 6.27
N ILE A 707 -7.59 21.70 5.72
CA ILE A 707 -8.84 22.40 5.38
C ILE A 707 -9.11 22.46 3.88
N TYR A 708 -8.19 21.96 3.06
CA TYR A 708 -8.31 21.94 1.60
C TYR A 708 -8.06 20.51 1.08
N ASP A 709 -9.12 19.88 0.54
CA ASP A 709 -9.04 18.59 -0.16
C ASP A 709 -8.23 18.73 -1.44
N ILE A 710 -6.95 18.40 -1.33
CA ILE A 710 -6.02 18.50 -2.44
C ILE A 710 -6.32 17.47 -3.52
N HIS A 711 -7.13 16.43 -3.32
CA HIS A 711 -7.38 15.39 -4.33
C HIS A 711 -8.48 15.78 -5.33
N SER A 712 -9.16 16.90 -5.09
CA SER A 712 -10.15 17.47 -6.00
C SER A 712 -9.56 18.66 -6.77
N PRO A 713 -9.86 18.82 -8.07
CA PRO A 713 -9.49 20.04 -8.83
C PRO A 713 -10.39 21.24 -8.47
N ARG A 714 -11.42 21.05 -7.65
CA ARG A 714 -12.33 22.12 -7.21
C ARG A 714 -11.59 23.09 -6.29
N VAL A 715 -11.71 24.39 -6.58
CA VAL A 715 -11.24 25.47 -5.68
C VAL A 715 -12.29 25.69 -4.58
N PRO A 716 -11.97 25.46 -3.29
CA PRO A 716 -12.88 25.77 -2.19
C PRO A 716 -13.05 27.28 -2.00
N SER A 717 -14.23 27.72 -1.59
CA SER A 717 -14.52 29.13 -1.30
C SER A 717 -13.96 29.57 0.06
N VAL A 718 -13.77 30.88 0.25
CA VAL A 718 -13.32 31.46 1.54
C VAL A 718 -14.26 31.05 2.69
N GLU A 719 -15.57 31.08 2.45
CA GLU A 719 -16.58 30.72 3.44
C GLU A 719 -16.46 29.26 3.90
N GLU A 720 -16.35 28.31 2.95
CA GLU A 720 -16.17 26.89 3.27
C GLU A 720 -14.91 26.66 4.12
N LEU A 721 -13.81 27.35 3.79
CA LEU A 721 -12.56 27.24 4.53
C LEU A 721 -12.66 27.88 5.93
N ARG A 722 -13.34 29.02 6.04
CA ARG A 722 -13.58 29.72 7.31
C ARG A 722 -14.40 28.85 8.27
N GLU A 723 -15.47 28.22 7.79
CA GLU A 723 -16.29 27.30 8.59
C GLU A 723 -15.47 26.15 9.17
N LEU A 724 -14.52 25.59 8.40
CA LEU A 724 -13.63 24.53 8.87
C LEU A 724 -12.64 25.04 9.93
N ILE A 725 -12.09 26.24 9.76
CA ILE A 725 -11.21 26.87 10.76
C ILE A 725 -11.98 27.14 12.06
N GLU A 726 -13.18 27.70 11.97
CA GLU A 726 -14.04 27.96 13.13
C GLU A 726 -14.48 26.68 13.83
N ALA A 727 -14.74 25.60 13.08
CA ALA A 727 -14.99 24.29 13.66
C ALA A 727 -13.77 23.79 14.45
N ALA A 728 -12.56 23.91 13.90
CA ALA A 728 -11.34 23.50 14.60
C ALA A 728 -11.04 24.34 15.85
N LEU A 729 -11.30 25.65 15.79
CA LEU A 729 -11.12 26.57 16.92
C LEU A 729 -12.00 26.27 18.14
N LYS A 730 -13.09 25.50 17.98
CA LYS A 730 -13.90 25.03 19.12
C LYS A 730 -13.15 24.05 20.02
N HIS A 731 -12.15 23.36 19.49
CA HIS A 731 -11.44 22.29 20.18
C HIS A 731 -9.94 22.61 20.39
N VAL A 732 -9.34 23.40 19.49
CA VAL A 732 -7.91 23.72 19.51
C VAL A 732 -7.72 25.24 19.61
N PRO A 733 -6.97 25.74 20.62
CA PRO A 733 -6.75 27.18 20.75
C PRO A 733 -5.89 27.72 19.59
N ALA A 734 -6.09 28.99 19.23
CA ALA A 734 -5.49 29.62 18.05
C ALA A 734 -3.95 29.52 17.96
N HIS A 735 -3.25 29.61 19.08
CA HIS A 735 -1.78 29.50 19.14
C HIS A 735 -1.25 28.08 18.87
N ARG A 736 -2.12 27.06 18.85
CA ARG A 736 -1.79 25.65 18.55
C ARG A 736 -2.34 25.16 17.22
N LEU A 737 -3.28 25.90 16.60
CA LEU A 737 -3.95 25.48 15.38
C LEU A 737 -3.21 26.02 14.14
N TRP A 738 -2.72 25.12 13.30
CA TRP A 738 -2.07 25.43 12.03
C TRP A 738 -3.06 25.33 10.86
N ILE A 739 -2.90 26.21 9.88
CA ILE A 739 -3.75 26.27 8.69
C ILE A 739 -2.97 25.76 7.49
N ASN A 740 -3.36 24.58 6.99
CA ASN A 740 -2.71 23.90 5.88
C ASN A 740 -3.69 23.12 4.99
N PRO A 741 -3.29 22.75 3.76
CA PRO A 741 -4.00 21.75 2.96
C PRO A 741 -3.94 20.35 3.57
N ASP A 742 -4.75 19.43 3.04
CA ASP A 742 -4.74 18.00 3.45
C ASP A 742 -3.38 17.33 3.22
N CYS A 743 -2.71 17.57 2.09
CA CYS A 743 -1.45 16.93 1.72
C CYS A 743 -0.65 17.83 0.75
N GLY A 744 0.48 17.36 0.22
CA GLY A 744 1.27 18.04 -0.81
C GLY A 744 0.51 18.30 -2.12
N LEU A 745 0.91 19.34 -2.86
CA LEU A 745 0.18 19.89 -4.02
C LEU A 745 0.68 19.35 -5.37
N LYS A 746 1.54 18.33 -5.37
CA LYS A 746 2.20 17.75 -6.55
C LYS A 746 1.26 17.35 -7.70
N THR A 747 0.05 16.90 -7.38
CA THR A 747 -0.92 16.38 -8.35
C THR A 747 -1.90 17.43 -8.89
N ARG A 748 -1.82 18.69 -8.40
CA ARG A 748 -2.66 19.81 -8.83
C ARG A 748 -1.95 20.66 -9.87
N ASP A 749 -2.67 21.61 -10.46
CA ASP A 749 -2.10 22.61 -11.37
C ASP A 749 -2.00 24.00 -10.71
N TYR A 750 -1.05 24.81 -11.16
CA TYR A 750 -0.77 26.13 -10.56
C TYR A 750 -1.97 27.08 -10.47
N PRO A 751 -2.88 27.17 -11.47
CA PRO A 751 -4.07 28.01 -11.34
C PRO A 751 -4.98 27.60 -10.19
N GLU A 752 -5.18 26.29 -9.99
CA GLU A 752 -5.99 25.72 -8.91
C GLU A 752 -5.32 25.99 -7.56
N VAL A 753 -4.01 25.74 -7.46
CA VAL A 753 -3.22 25.95 -6.24
C VAL A 753 -3.21 27.42 -5.84
N ARG A 754 -2.95 28.33 -6.78
CA ARG A 754 -2.93 29.78 -6.50
C ARG A 754 -4.28 30.26 -5.98
N ALA A 755 -5.38 29.86 -6.61
CA ALA A 755 -6.72 30.27 -6.19
C ALA A 755 -7.10 29.67 -4.81
N SER A 756 -6.80 28.39 -4.60
CA SER A 756 -7.14 27.70 -3.35
C SER A 756 -6.33 28.23 -2.16
N LEU A 757 -5.03 28.47 -2.34
CA LEU A 757 -4.17 29.03 -1.28
C LEU A 757 -4.49 30.51 -0.99
N ALA A 758 -4.88 31.29 -2.00
CA ALA A 758 -5.36 32.66 -1.77
C ALA A 758 -6.63 32.67 -0.89
N ASN A 759 -7.59 31.78 -1.18
CA ASN A 759 -8.80 31.64 -0.37
C ASN A 759 -8.49 31.15 1.04
N LEU A 760 -7.53 30.22 1.19
CA LEU A 760 -7.05 29.72 2.49
C LEU A 760 -6.48 30.84 3.36
N VAL A 761 -5.62 31.69 2.80
CA VAL A 761 -5.06 32.82 3.54
C VAL A 761 -6.14 33.84 3.90
N ALA A 762 -7.07 34.14 2.97
CA ALA A 762 -8.19 35.04 3.24
C ALA A 762 -9.09 34.52 4.39
N ALA A 763 -9.45 33.24 4.35
CA ALA A 763 -10.26 32.60 5.39
C ALA A 763 -9.58 32.65 6.77
N ARG A 764 -8.26 32.45 6.81
CA ARG A 764 -7.47 32.62 8.04
C ARG A 764 -7.50 34.05 8.58
N GLN A 765 -7.47 35.08 7.73
CA GLN A 765 -7.58 36.47 8.19
C GLN A 765 -8.97 36.75 8.79
N GLU A 766 -10.04 36.31 8.14
CA GLU A 766 -11.41 36.46 8.65
C GLU A 766 -11.60 35.74 10.01
N ALA A 767 -10.99 34.57 10.18
CA ALA A 767 -11.01 33.83 11.44
C ALA A 767 -10.25 34.58 12.56
N LEU A 768 -9.09 35.19 12.27
CA LEU A 768 -8.33 35.97 13.26
C LEU A 768 -9.10 37.19 13.77
N GLU A 769 -9.80 37.90 12.89
CA GLU A 769 -10.65 39.04 13.28
C GLU A 769 -11.73 38.60 14.29
N THR A 770 -12.29 37.41 14.09
CA THR A 770 -13.34 36.84 14.97
C THR A 770 -12.79 36.43 16.33
N VAL A 771 -11.59 35.83 16.38
CA VAL A 771 -10.92 35.46 17.63
C VAL A 771 -10.55 36.69 18.45
N GLN A 772 -10.05 37.77 17.83
CA GLN A 772 -9.67 39.01 18.51
C GLN A 772 -10.86 39.79 19.10
N VAL A 773 -12.07 39.62 18.57
CA VAL A 773 -13.29 40.28 19.08
C VAL A 773 -13.89 39.54 20.29
N THR A 774 -13.49 38.29 20.53
CA THR A 774 -14.09 37.41 21.56
C THR A 774 -13.24 37.32 22.85
N VAL A 775 -12.05 37.92 22.88
CA VAL A 775 -11.12 37.96 24.04
C VAL A 775 -11.27 39.23 24.87
#